data_AF-H2ZRC1-F1
#
_entry.id   AF-H2ZRC1-F1
#
_cell.length_a   1.000
_cell.length_b   1.000
_cell.length_c   1.000
_cell.angle_alpha   90.00
_cell.angle_beta   90.00
_cell.angle_gamma   90.00
#
_symmetry.space_group_name_H-M   'P 1'
#
loop_
_entity.id
_entity.type
_entity.pdbx_description
1 polymer ?
#
loop_
_entity_poly.entity_id
_entity_poly.type
_entity_poly.pdbx_seq_one_letter_code
_entity_poly.pdbx_strand_id
1 'polypeptide(L)'
;MTGLDSDEGDREVNELDAEMEMMMSEPLAYKEKRHHEKITGGQIMSHAWRMKERMKTVSVALVLCLNVGVDPPDVVKTTPCARKECWIDPLSNSPQKALESIGNNLQKQYERWQPRARYKQSLDPTVEDVKRLCTSLRRNAKEERVLFHYNGHGVPRPTANGEIWVFNKTYTQYIPLSIFDLQVWMGSPSIFVYDCSSAGLIVSSFKSFAVSREDDQKTSTIHSPTTNTCNAKNCIQLAACSSTQLLPMNPELPADLFTACLSTPIKTALQWFCLQRQGTLAPGITMDLIEKIPGRLNDRRTPLGELNWIFTAITDTIAWNTLPRELFQKLFRQDLLVASLFRNFLLAERIMRSYRCTPVSDPPLPPTFRHPMWAAWDHAVDVCLAQLPQMLGEESTNYNSPFFAEQLTAFQVWLTLGIENRQPPEQLPIVLQVLLSQVHRQRALDLLGRFLDLGPWAVSLALSVGIFPYVLKLLQSLAKELRPLLVFIWAKILAVDSTCQSDLVKDGGHQYFLRALQDPQMSATHRMMAAFVLAEIVHRNPAGQEACLQRNIVSIGLDQLDNEIVASTPKLKQWVAICLGRVWTNYDGARWRGVRDQAHVRLYELLDHPHPEVRASAVYGLGTFVDNQPESGSDHAAHINQAVGATLAPLVEREASVLVRCELASSLQRLVSCYDSSFAAIAFRFVEEEK
;
A
#
# COMPACT_ATOMS: atom_id res chain seq x y z
N MET A 1 54.29 -62.24 -12.09
CA MET A 1 54.74 -60.84 -11.90
C MET A 1 53.63 -59.96 -12.44
N THR A 2 52.67 -59.66 -11.57
CA THR A 2 51.49 -58.83 -11.86
C THR A 2 51.25 -58.02 -10.60
N GLY A 3 51.19 -56.71 -10.77
CA GLY A 3 51.06 -55.74 -9.68
C GLY A 3 52.35 -54.93 -9.53
N LEU A 4 52.36 -53.72 -10.10
CA LEU A 4 53.12 -52.57 -9.59
C LEU A 4 52.79 -51.24 -10.34
N ASP A 5 52.12 -51.24 -11.50
CA ASP A 5 51.94 -50.00 -12.30
C ASP A 5 50.58 -49.28 -12.17
N SER A 6 49.65 -49.71 -11.31
CA SER A 6 48.35 -49.03 -11.14
C SER A 6 48.30 -48.03 -9.96
N ASP A 7 49.34 -47.97 -9.13
CA ASP A 7 49.34 -47.18 -7.89
C ASP A 7 50.07 -45.83 -8.04
N GLU A 8 50.83 -45.61 -9.13
CA GLU A 8 51.51 -44.33 -9.41
C GLU A 8 50.58 -43.33 -10.13
N GLY A 9 49.77 -43.77 -11.09
CA GLY A 9 48.83 -42.90 -11.81
C GLY A 9 47.69 -42.36 -10.94
N ASP A 10 47.18 -43.16 -9.99
CA ASP A 10 46.14 -42.72 -9.03
C ASP A 10 46.72 -41.80 -7.93
N ARG A 11 48.04 -41.81 -7.70
CA ARG A 11 48.73 -40.87 -6.80
C ARG A 11 49.00 -39.53 -7.48
N GLU A 12 49.46 -39.52 -8.72
CA GLU A 12 49.67 -38.26 -9.47
C GLU A 12 48.37 -37.48 -9.72
N VAL A 13 47.26 -38.18 -9.98
CA VAL A 13 45.94 -37.52 -10.14
C VAL A 13 45.42 -36.96 -8.81
N ASN A 14 45.61 -37.69 -7.69
CA ASN A 14 45.26 -37.17 -6.36
C ASN A 14 46.17 -36.01 -5.91
N GLU A 15 47.45 -36.01 -6.30
CA GLU A 15 48.37 -34.90 -6.01
C GLU A 15 48.02 -33.65 -6.82
N LEU A 16 47.65 -33.78 -8.09
CA LEU A 16 47.18 -32.66 -8.92
C LEU A 16 45.84 -32.08 -8.44
N ASP A 17 44.90 -32.94 -8.03
CA ASP A 17 43.63 -32.48 -7.45
C ASP A 17 43.86 -31.81 -6.08
N ALA A 18 44.79 -32.32 -5.27
CA ALA A 18 45.18 -31.69 -4.00
C ALA A 18 45.94 -30.37 -4.20
N GLU A 19 46.81 -30.26 -5.20
CA GLU A 19 47.48 -29.01 -5.59
C GLU A 19 46.47 -27.99 -6.14
N MET A 20 45.47 -28.43 -6.90
CA MET A 20 44.43 -27.56 -7.43
C MET A 20 43.45 -27.11 -6.33
N GLU A 21 43.09 -27.98 -5.37
CA GLU A 21 42.38 -27.60 -4.15
C GLU A 21 43.21 -26.62 -3.30
N MET A 22 44.52 -26.84 -3.17
CA MET A 22 45.43 -25.96 -2.44
C MET A 22 45.52 -24.58 -3.12
N MET A 23 45.64 -24.53 -4.45
CA MET A 23 45.68 -23.29 -5.23
C MET A 23 44.31 -22.56 -5.24
N MET A 24 43.20 -23.30 -5.20
CA MET A 24 41.86 -22.74 -5.02
C MET A 24 41.58 -22.26 -3.58
N SER A 25 42.37 -22.72 -2.60
CA SER A 25 42.26 -22.32 -1.19
C SER A 25 43.08 -21.07 -0.84
N GLU A 26 43.93 -20.57 -1.75
CA GLU A 26 44.75 -19.38 -1.48
C GLU A 26 43.92 -18.09 -1.42
N PRO A 27 44.13 -17.23 -0.40
CA PRO A 27 43.38 -15.99 -0.26
C PRO A 27 43.73 -15.00 -1.36
N LEU A 28 42.72 -14.65 -2.17
CA LEU A 28 42.87 -13.71 -3.28
C LEU A 28 42.95 -12.25 -2.76
N ALA A 29 44.15 -11.66 -2.83
CA ALA A 29 44.36 -10.26 -2.48
C ALA A 29 43.62 -9.31 -3.45
N TYR A 30 43.16 -8.16 -2.93
CA TYR A 30 42.54 -7.08 -3.69
C TYR A 30 41.29 -7.46 -4.52
N LYS A 31 40.59 -8.56 -4.19
CA LYS A 31 39.36 -8.98 -4.90
C LYS A 31 38.04 -8.57 -4.27
N GLU A 32 38.07 -7.85 -3.15
CA GLU A 32 36.86 -7.32 -2.51
C GLU A 32 36.18 -6.23 -3.35
N LYS A 33 34.87 -6.03 -3.15
CA LYS A 33 34.07 -5.02 -3.87
C LYS A 33 34.67 -3.62 -3.85
N ARG A 34 35.27 -3.22 -2.72
CA ARG A 34 35.94 -1.91 -2.55
C ARG A 34 37.09 -1.65 -3.54
N HIS A 35 37.63 -2.69 -4.18
CA HIS A 35 38.74 -2.55 -5.14
C HIS A 35 38.26 -2.54 -6.60
N HIS A 36 37.15 -3.22 -6.90
CA HIS A 36 36.64 -3.38 -8.27
C HIS A 36 35.48 -2.44 -8.61
N GLU A 37 34.63 -2.12 -7.63
CA GLU A 37 33.50 -1.23 -7.80
C GLU A 37 33.89 0.20 -7.44
N LYS A 38 33.38 1.18 -8.20
CA LYS A 38 33.56 2.58 -7.84
C LYS A 38 32.79 2.89 -6.56
N ILE A 39 33.46 3.49 -5.58
CA ILE A 39 32.86 3.86 -4.29
C ILE A 39 31.99 5.11 -4.47
N THR A 40 30.72 4.91 -4.82
CA THR A 40 29.72 5.97 -4.99
C THR A 40 28.37 5.49 -4.48
N GLY A 41 27.52 6.41 -4.02
CA GLY A 41 26.14 6.09 -3.68
C GLY A 41 25.36 5.58 -4.90
N GLY A 42 24.50 4.58 -4.70
CA GLY A 42 23.62 4.09 -5.75
C GLY A 42 22.65 5.17 -6.23
N GLN A 43 22.25 5.12 -7.50
CA GLN A 43 21.20 6.00 -8.01
C GLN A 43 19.87 5.67 -7.32
N ILE A 44 19.34 6.61 -6.55
CA ILE A 44 18.03 6.48 -5.92
C ILE A 44 16.98 6.63 -7.03
N MET A 45 16.37 5.53 -7.44
CA MET A 45 15.22 5.56 -8.34
C MET A 45 14.01 6.02 -7.53
N SER A 46 13.75 7.33 -7.50
CA SER A 46 12.52 7.86 -6.93
C SER A 46 11.33 7.37 -7.75
N HIS A 47 10.45 6.59 -7.12
CA HIS A 47 9.19 6.16 -7.72
C HIS A 47 8.03 6.81 -6.99
N ALA A 48 7.08 7.36 -7.75
CA ALA A 48 5.89 8.02 -7.22
C ALA A 48 4.85 6.99 -6.73
N TRP A 49 5.20 6.23 -5.68
CA TRP A 49 4.26 5.30 -5.02
C TRP A 49 3.44 6.00 -3.93
N ARG A 50 3.95 7.10 -3.36
CA ARG A 50 3.23 7.89 -2.35
C ARG A 50 2.00 8.53 -2.97
N MET A 51 0.86 8.29 -2.34
CA MET A 51 -0.38 8.97 -2.70
C MET A 51 -0.25 10.46 -2.36
N LYS A 52 -0.28 11.33 -3.37
CA LYS A 52 -0.14 12.79 -3.20
C LYS A 52 -1.27 13.39 -2.37
N GLU A 53 -2.51 12.93 -2.60
CA GLU A 53 -3.70 13.42 -1.90
C GLU A 53 -4.61 12.27 -1.52
N ARG A 54 -4.84 12.11 -0.21
CA ARG A 54 -5.85 11.20 0.32
C ARG A 54 -7.20 11.89 0.23
N MET A 55 -8.11 11.33 -0.57
CA MET A 55 -9.46 11.86 -0.71
C MET A 55 -10.43 11.10 0.18
N LYS A 56 -11.52 11.75 0.59
CA LYS A 56 -12.58 11.08 1.33
C LYS A 56 -13.95 11.43 0.79
N THR A 57 -14.79 10.42 0.65
CA THR A 57 -16.22 10.63 0.44
C THR A 57 -16.88 10.92 1.79
N VAL A 58 -17.34 12.16 1.97
CA VAL A 58 -17.90 12.65 3.24
C VAL A 58 -19.42 12.74 3.25
N SER A 59 -20.05 12.76 2.07
CA SER A 59 -21.49 12.93 1.88
C SER A 59 -22.02 11.99 0.81
N VAL A 60 -23.22 11.46 1.03
CA VAL A 60 -23.90 10.52 0.14
C VAL A 60 -25.36 10.96 -0.07
N ALA A 61 -25.74 11.21 -1.33
CA ALA A 61 -27.10 11.39 -1.77
C ALA A 61 -27.66 10.08 -2.31
N LEU A 62 -28.79 9.63 -1.76
CA LEU A 62 -29.54 8.46 -2.24
C LEU A 62 -30.85 8.95 -2.86
N VAL A 63 -30.90 9.01 -4.18
CA VAL A 63 -32.06 9.43 -4.96
C VAL A 63 -32.75 8.18 -5.52
N LEU A 64 -33.94 7.88 -5.00
CA LEU A 64 -34.72 6.71 -5.39
C LEU A 64 -35.98 7.17 -6.12
N CYS A 65 -36.14 6.77 -7.37
CA CYS A 65 -37.31 7.05 -8.19
C CYS A 65 -37.99 5.73 -8.56
N LEU A 66 -38.86 5.23 -7.68
CA LEU A 66 -39.41 3.87 -7.73
C LEU A 66 -40.93 3.83 -7.99
N ASN A 67 -41.68 4.83 -7.54
CA ASN A 67 -43.15 4.90 -7.66
C ASN A 67 -43.83 3.54 -7.43
N VAL A 68 -43.61 2.97 -6.24
CA VAL A 68 -43.90 1.57 -5.93
C VAL A 68 -45.34 1.20 -6.31
N GLY A 69 -45.48 0.22 -7.21
CA GLY A 69 -46.77 -0.29 -7.68
C GLY A 69 -47.24 0.28 -9.02
N VAL A 70 -46.54 1.27 -9.59
CA VAL A 70 -46.83 1.84 -10.91
C VAL A 70 -45.62 1.67 -11.82
N ASP A 71 -45.79 0.92 -12.90
CA ASP A 71 -44.71 0.67 -13.86
C ASP A 71 -44.58 1.84 -14.86
N PRO A 72 -43.34 2.22 -15.25
CA PRO A 72 -43.14 3.22 -16.29
C PRO A 72 -43.55 2.70 -17.67
N PRO A 73 -43.99 3.59 -18.58
CA PRO A 73 -44.62 3.21 -19.85
C PRO A 73 -43.69 2.49 -20.84
N ASP A 74 -42.37 2.60 -20.66
CA ASP A 74 -41.37 2.08 -21.59
C ASP A 74 -40.73 0.74 -21.15
N VAL A 75 -41.17 0.18 -20.02
CA VAL A 75 -40.68 -1.10 -19.50
C VAL A 75 -41.83 -2.11 -19.44
N VAL A 76 -41.81 -3.08 -20.36
CA VAL A 76 -42.75 -4.21 -20.31
C VAL A 76 -42.20 -5.28 -19.38
N LYS A 77 -42.78 -5.42 -18.18
CA LYS A 77 -42.40 -6.46 -17.22
C LYS A 77 -42.94 -7.83 -17.62
N THR A 78 -42.13 -8.87 -17.43
CA THR A 78 -42.56 -10.27 -17.57
C THR A 78 -43.36 -10.73 -16.34
N THR A 79 -44.15 -11.79 -16.48
CA THR A 79 -44.80 -12.46 -15.34
C THR A 79 -44.31 -13.91 -15.27
N PRO A 80 -43.50 -14.29 -14.26
CA PRO A 80 -42.96 -13.49 -13.15
C PRO A 80 -41.79 -12.55 -13.57
N CYS A 81 -41.47 -11.56 -12.73
CA CYS A 81 -40.35 -10.60 -12.92
C CYS A 81 -39.51 -10.44 -11.65
N ALA A 82 -38.29 -9.92 -11.81
CA ALA A 82 -37.46 -9.41 -10.73
C ALA A 82 -38.18 -8.26 -10.01
N ARG A 83 -38.32 -8.35 -8.69
CA ARG A 83 -39.09 -7.37 -7.89
C ARG A 83 -38.36 -6.83 -6.67
N LYS A 84 -37.47 -7.63 -6.07
CA LYS A 84 -36.80 -7.22 -4.82
C LYS A 84 -35.93 -6.01 -5.08
N GLU A 85 -36.09 -4.98 -4.28
CA GLU A 85 -35.30 -3.74 -4.27
C GLU A 85 -34.62 -3.65 -2.91
N CYS A 86 -33.29 -3.55 -2.90
CA CYS A 86 -32.49 -3.56 -1.68
C CYS A 86 -32.86 -4.73 -0.78
N TRP A 87 -33.08 -5.91 -1.35
CA TRP A 87 -33.49 -7.15 -0.65
C TRP A 87 -34.86 -7.12 0.02
N ILE A 88 -35.70 -6.14 -0.28
CA ILE A 88 -37.08 -6.02 0.23
C ILE A 88 -38.03 -6.25 -0.94
N ASP A 89 -39.10 -7.00 -0.72
CA ASP A 89 -40.20 -7.08 -1.69
C ASP A 89 -41.05 -5.81 -1.57
N PRO A 90 -41.11 -4.95 -2.61
CA PRO A 90 -41.87 -3.70 -2.54
C PRO A 90 -43.38 -3.92 -2.36
N LEU A 91 -43.90 -5.09 -2.74
CA LEU A 91 -45.32 -5.42 -2.66
C LEU A 91 -45.72 -6.02 -1.31
N SER A 92 -44.78 -6.34 -0.43
CA SER A 92 -45.08 -6.94 0.88
C SER A 92 -45.61 -5.93 1.90
N ASN A 93 -45.46 -4.64 1.64
CA ASN A 93 -45.89 -3.53 2.50
C ASN A 93 -46.70 -2.52 1.67
N SER A 94 -47.30 -1.53 2.34
CA SER A 94 -47.86 -0.38 1.61
C SER A 94 -46.77 0.35 0.82
N PRO A 95 -47.06 0.93 -0.37
CA PRO A 95 -46.06 1.57 -1.24
C PRO A 95 -45.13 2.55 -0.52
N GLN A 96 -45.70 3.43 0.31
CA GLN A 96 -44.95 4.42 1.08
C GLN A 96 -44.01 3.79 2.12
N LYS A 97 -44.50 2.79 2.86
CA LYS A 97 -43.69 2.08 3.86
C LYS A 97 -42.60 1.23 3.21
N ALA A 98 -42.91 0.63 2.05
CA ALA A 98 -41.94 -0.10 1.25
C ALA A 98 -40.80 0.84 0.79
N LEU A 99 -41.13 2.00 0.24
CA LEU A 99 -40.17 3.00 -0.22
C LEU A 99 -39.25 3.50 0.92
N GLU A 100 -39.81 3.81 2.09
CA GLU A 100 -39.03 4.17 3.28
C GLU A 100 -38.13 3.03 3.76
N SER A 101 -38.61 1.78 3.71
CA SER A 101 -37.83 0.60 4.10
C SER A 101 -36.66 0.35 3.14
N ILE A 102 -36.90 0.47 1.83
CA ILE A 102 -35.87 0.37 0.78
C ILE A 102 -34.81 1.46 0.98
N GLY A 103 -35.21 2.72 1.15
CA GLY A 103 -34.29 3.83 1.41
C GLY A 103 -33.42 3.63 2.65
N ASN A 104 -34.03 3.21 3.75
CA ASN A 104 -33.31 2.89 5.00
C ASN A 104 -32.37 1.70 4.84
N ASN A 105 -32.75 0.67 4.09
CA ASN A 105 -31.86 -0.47 3.88
C ASN A 105 -30.69 -0.12 2.96
N LEU A 106 -30.92 0.65 1.89
CA LEU A 106 -29.85 1.14 1.01
C LEU A 106 -28.84 1.98 1.78
N GLN A 107 -29.31 2.89 2.65
CA GLN A 107 -28.43 3.66 3.52
C GLN A 107 -27.57 2.74 4.39
N LYS A 108 -28.18 1.76 5.08
CA LYS A 108 -27.44 0.78 5.89
C LYS A 108 -26.43 -0.03 5.09
N GLN A 109 -26.71 -0.33 3.82
CA GLN A 109 -25.77 -1.04 2.95
C GLN A 109 -24.53 -0.18 2.65
N TYR A 110 -24.70 1.11 2.32
CA TYR A 110 -23.57 2.03 2.12
C TYR A 110 -22.81 2.36 3.41
N GLU A 111 -23.51 2.50 4.55
CA GLU A 111 -22.91 2.75 5.87
C GLU A 111 -21.90 1.68 6.27
N ARG A 112 -22.05 0.43 5.80
CA ARG A 112 -21.07 -0.63 6.01
C ARG A 112 -19.71 -0.32 5.36
N TRP A 113 -19.71 0.37 4.22
CA TRP A 113 -18.50 0.75 3.49
C TRP A 113 -17.92 2.09 3.96
N GLN A 114 -18.78 3.04 4.31
CA GLN A 114 -18.38 4.35 4.83
C GLN A 114 -19.29 4.80 5.99
N PRO A 115 -19.02 4.36 7.23
CA PRO A 115 -19.90 4.64 8.37
C PRO A 115 -19.85 6.10 8.84
N ARG A 116 -18.81 6.86 8.46
CA ARG A 116 -18.59 8.24 8.93
C ARG A 116 -19.08 9.31 7.94
N ALA A 117 -19.71 8.93 6.83
CA ALA A 117 -20.28 9.87 5.87
C ALA A 117 -21.67 10.34 6.32
N ARG A 118 -22.09 11.50 5.81
CA ARG A 118 -23.45 12.03 5.98
C ARG A 118 -24.35 11.51 4.87
N TYR A 119 -25.35 10.75 5.25
CA TYR A 119 -26.34 10.19 4.32
C TYR A 119 -27.58 11.08 4.25
N LYS A 120 -28.07 11.32 3.04
CA LYS A 120 -29.35 11.98 2.79
C LYS A 120 -30.14 11.20 1.74
N GLN A 121 -31.34 10.79 2.11
CA GLN A 121 -32.28 10.10 1.23
C GLN A 121 -33.24 11.10 0.58
N SER A 122 -33.60 10.84 -0.68
CA SER A 122 -34.60 11.56 -1.44
C SER A 122 -35.46 10.52 -2.15
N LEU A 123 -36.65 10.28 -1.60
CA LEU A 123 -37.57 9.23 -2.03
C LEU A 123 -38.63 9.84 -2.94
N ASP A 124 -38.73 9.34 -4.17
CA ASP A 124 -39.55 9.86 -5.27
C ASP A 124 -39.51 11.41 -5.38
N PRO A 125 -38.33 12.03 -5.54
CA PRO A 125 -38.20 13.48 -5.43
C PRO A 125 -38.69 14.26 -6.65
N THR A 126 -38.88 15.57 -6.44
CA THR A 126 -38.98 16.54 -7.51
C THR A 126 -37.62 17.11 -7.92
N VAL A 127 -37.55 17.78 -9.07
CA VAL A 127 -36.34 18.50 -9.54
C VAL A 127 -35.83 19.49 -8.48
N GLU A 128 -36.75 20.19 -7.80
CA GLU A 128 -36.42 21.18 -6.77
C GLU A 128 -35.81 20.53 -5.52
N ASP A 129 -36.21 19.31 -5.19
CA ASP A 129 -35.67 18.55 -4.06
C ASP A 129 -34.27 18.02 -4.39
N VAL A 130 -34.07 17.48 -5.60
CA VAL A 130 -32.75 17.04 -6.08
C VAL A 130 -31.76 18.21 -6.13
N LYS A 131 -32.20 19.39 -6.63
CA LYS A 131 -31.37 20.61 -6.64
C LYS A 131 -30.96 21.04 -5.24
N ARG A 132 -31.92 21.10 -4.30
CA ARG A 132 -31.64 21.47 -2.89
C ARG A 132 -30.72 20.45 -2.22
N LEU A 133 -30.90 19.17 -2.49
CA LEU A 133 -30.06 18.09 -1.98
C LEU A 133 -28.60 18.25 -2.46
N CYS A 134 -28.39 18.31 -3.77
CA CYS A 134 -27.05 18.35 -4.38
C CYS A 134 -26.28 19.59 -3.94
N THR A 135 -26.90 20.77 -4.03
CA THR A 135 -26.28 22.05 -3.63
C THR A 135 -25.96 22.09 -2.12
N SER A 136 -26.84 21.54 -1.28
CA SER A 136 -26.60 21.42 0.16
C SER A 136 -25.41 20.52 0.48
N LEU A 137 -25.31 19.36 -0.17
CA LEU A 137 -24.21 18.42 0.07
C LEU A 137 -22.87 18.96 -0.42
N ARG A 138 -22.81 19.55 -1.62
CA ARG A 138 -21.59 20.18 -2.14
C ARG A 138 -21.12 21.30 -1.20
N ARG A 139 -22.02 22.21 -0.78
CA ARG A 139 -21.66 23.29 0.15
C ARG A 139 -21.03 22.78 1.45
N ASN A 140 -21.53 21.65 1.96
CA ASN A 140 -21.01 21.05 3.20
C ASN A 140 -19.70 20.27 2.98
N ALA A 141 -19.54 19.62 1.84
CA ALA A 141 -18.36 18.80 1.52
C ALA A 141 -17.14 19.64 1.12
N LYS A 142 -17.33 20.87 0.63
CA LYS A 142 -16.26 21.73 0.11
C LYS A 142 -15.47 20.99 -0.99
N GLU A 143 -14.21 20.68 -0.73
CA GLU A 143 -13.27 19.99 -1.62
C GLU A 143 -13.30 18.46 -1.48
N GLU A 144 -14.06 17.93 -0.52
CA GLU A 144 -14.21 16.48 -0.35
C GLU A 144 -15.20 15.88 -1.34
N ARG A 145 -15.14 14.55 -1.51
CA ARG A 145 -15.96 13.83 -2.48
C ARG A 145 -17.41 13.68 -1.99
N VAL A 146 -18.36 13.84 -2.92
CA VAL A 146 -19.79 13.57 -2.70
C VAL A 146 -20.23 12.43 -3.62
N LEU A 147 -20.92 11.43 -3.06
CA LEU A 147 -21.56 10.35 -3.83
C LEU A 147 -23.01 10.72 -4.18
N PHE A 148 -23.40 10.49 -5.42
CA PHE A 148 -24.77 10.58 -5.90
C PHE A 148 -25.20 9.22 -6.44
N HIS A 149 -26.12 8.55 -5.73
CA HIS A 149 -26.74 7.32 -6.17
C HIS A 149 -28.12 7.63 -6.73
N TYR A 150 -28.38 7.22 -7.96
CA TYR A 150 -29.67 7.35 -8.63
C TYR A 150 -30.18 5.97 -9.03
N ASN A 151 -31.34 5.61 -8.51
CA ASN A 151 -32.11 4.44 -8.93
C ASN A 151 -33.36 4.94 -9.66
N GLY A 152 -33.49 4.56 -10.93
CA GLY A 152 -34.54 5.03 -11.84
C GLY A 152 -35.47 3.92 -12.33
N HIS A 153 -35.79 2.91 -11.53
CA HIS A 153 -36.64 1.79 -11.98
C HIS A 153 -38.13 2.13 -12.13
N GLY A 154 -38.62 3.14 -11.41
CA GLY A 154 -40.01 3.59 -11.45
C GLY A 154 -40.30 4.71 -12.45
N VAL A 155 -39.33 5.05 -13.29
CA VAL A 155 -39.41 6.16 -14.25
C VAL A 155 -38.92 5.69 -15.63
N PRO A 156 -39.22 6.43 -16.71
CA PRO A 156 -38.73 6.08 -18.04
C PRO A 156 -37.21 6.06 -18.15
N ARG A 157 -36.70 5.41 -19.19
CA ARG A 157 -35.27 5.38 -19.51
C ARG A 157 -34.71 6.77 -19.77
N PRO A 158 -33.42 7.00 -19.44
CA PRO A 158 -32.72 8.24 -19.79
C PRO A 158 -32.80 8.55 -21.29
N THR A 159 -32.87 9.83 -21.64
CA THR A 159 -33.00 10.26 -23.04
C THR A 159 -31.63 10.44 -23.70
N ALA A 160 -31.60 10.41 -25.03
CA ALA A 160 -30.39 10.72 -25.81
C ALA A 160 -29.93 12.18 -25.66
N ASN A 161 -30.82 13.07 -25.18
CA ASN A 161 -30.51 14.46 -24.89
C ASN A 161 -29.79 14.65 -23.54
N GLY A 162 -29.52 13.56 -22.81
CA GLY A 162 -28.84 13.63 -21.52
C GLY A 162 -29.75 14.07 -20.39
N GLU A 163 -30.96 13.51 -20.34
CA GLU A 163 -31.93 13.76 -19.26
C GLU A 163 -32.21 12.46 -18.49
N ILE A 164 -32.33 12.58 -17.18
CA ILE A 164 -32.87 11.55 -16.29
C ILE A 164 -34.26 11.97 -15.81
N TRP A 165 -35.07 11.04 -15.34
CA TRP A 165 -36.46 11.32 -14.98
C TRP A 165 -36.66 11.35 -13.47
N VAL A 166 -37.48 12.29 -13.01
CA VAL A 166 -37.96 12.42 -11.62
C VAL A 166 -39.47 12.71 -11.64
N PHE A 167 -40.08 12.99 -10.48
CA PHE A 167 -41.52 13.20 -10.39
C PHE A 167 -41.91 14.68 -10.25
N ASN A 168 -43.18 14.99 -10.50
CA ASN A 168 -43.82 16.20 -10.01
C ASN A 168 -44.39 15.98 -8.59
N LYS A 169 -44.82 17.06 -7.91
CA LYS A 169 -45.32 17.01 -6.52
C LYS A 169 -46.54 16.09 -6.32
N THR A 170 -47.29 15.84 -7.39
CA THR A 170 -48.52 15.04 -7.37
C THR A 170 -48.33 13.61 -7.91
N TYR A 171 -47.11 13.22 -8.30
CA TYR A 171 -46.79 11.93 -8.91
C TYR A 171 -47.62 11.57 -10.15
N THR A 172 -48.07 12.58 -10.90
CA THR A 172 -48.88 12.40 -12.12
C THR A 172 -48.08 12.44 -13.41
N GLN A 173 -46.89 13.04 -13.38
CA GLN A 173 -46.04 13.22 -14.55
C GLN A 173 -44.58 12.95 -14.20
N TYR A 174 -43.86 12.38 -15.16
CA TYR A 174 -42.41 12.28 -15.15
C TYR A 174 -41.82 13.59 -15.67
N ILE A 175 -40.91 14.18 -14.91
CA ILE A 175 -40.26 15.46 -15.21
C ILE A 175 -38.81 15.20 -15.61
N PRO A 176 -38.34 15.69 -16.77
CA PRO A 176 -36.96 15.51 -17.18
C PRO A 176 -36.05 16.43 -16.36
N LEU A 177 -34.91 15.87 -15.93
CA LEU A 177 -33.84 16.53 -15.22
C LEU A 177 -32.56 16.42 -16.07
N SER A 178 -32.02 17.56 -16.49
CA SER A 178 -30.81 17.62 -17.30
C SER A 178 -29.57 17.18 -16.50
N ILE A 179 -28.75 16.33 -17.11
CA ILE A 179 -27.46 15.92 -16.53
C ILE A 179 -26.47 17.09 -16.44
N PHE A 180 -26.59 18.08 -17.34
CA PHE A 180 -25.82 19.31 -17.27
C PHE A 180 -26.06 20.05 -15.95
N ASP A 181 -27.32 20.23 -15.57
CA ASP A 181 -27.70 20.88 -14.31
C ASP A 181 -27.22 20.08 -13.09
N LEU A 182 -27.38 18.75 -13.14
CA LEU A 182 -26.92 17.86 -12.08
C LEU A 182 -25.40 17.99 -11.85
N GLN A 183 -24.61 18.04 -12.93
CA GLN A 183 -23.16 18.25 -12.87
C GLN A 183 -22.81 19.59 -12.21
N VAL A 184 -23.56 20.66 -12.52
CA VAL A 184 -23.39 21.99 -11.91
C VAL A 184 -23.68 21.95 -10.41
N TRP A 185 -24.77 21.32 -9.98
CA TRP A 185 -25.16 21.28 -8.57
C TRP A 185 -24.23 20.43 -7.71
N MET A 186 -23.77 19.30 -8.28
CA MET A 186 -22.91 18.36 -7.58
C MET A 186 -21.46 18.80 -7.51
N GLY A 187 -20.95 19.57 -8.48
CA GLY A 187 -19.56 20.03 -8.53
C GLY A 187 -18.52 18.90 -8.52
N SER A 188 -17.25 19.29 -8.33
CA SER A 188 -16.10 18.38 -8.21
C SER A 188 -15.46 18.51 -6.82
N PRO A 189 -14.93 17.42 -6.23
CA PRO A 189 -14.91 16.04 -6.74
C PRO A 189 -16.19 15.27 -6.40
N SER A 190 -16.67 14.41 -7.30
CA SER A 190 -17.91 13.64 -7.11
C SER A 190 -17.82 12.22 -7.69
N ILE A 191 -18.71 11.33 -7.22
CA ILE A 191 -18.89 9.99 -7.77
C ILE A 191 -20.38 9.73 -7.99
N PHE A 192 -20.73 9.14 -9.12
CA PHE A 192 -22.10 8.86 -9.52
C PHE A 192 -22.33 7.36 -9.70
N VAL A 193 -23.47 6.86 -9.22
CA VAL A 193 -23.94 5.48 -9.41
C VAL A 193 -25.33 5.56 -10.04
N TYR A 194 -25.49 4.99 -11.23
CA TYR A 194 -26.74 4.98 -11.98
C TYR A 194 -27.26 3.56 -12.13
N ASP A 195 -28.33 3.23 -11.38
CA ASP A 195 -29.06 1.97 -11.51
C ASP A 195 -30.37 2.21 -12.26
N CYS A 196 -30.30 2.05 -13.58
CA CYS A 196 -31.44 2.16 -14.48
C CYS A 196 -31.11 1.48 -15.82
N SER A 197 -32.15 1.21 -16.61
CA SER A 197 -31.98 0.76 -18.00
C SER A 197 -31.43 1.89 -18.87
N SER A 198 -30.61 1.55 -19.87
CA SER A 198 -29.92 2.51 -20.74
C SER A 198 -29.00 3.52 -20.03
N ALA A 199 -28.50 3.19 -18.83
CA ALA A 199 -27.66 4.07 -17.99
C ALA A 199 -26.38 4.56 -18.69
N GLY A 200 -25.86 3.83 -19.69
CA GLY A 200 -24.71 4.25 -20.49
C GLY A 200 -24.94 5.59 -21.23
N LEU A 201 -26.20 5.94 -21.56
CA LEU A 201 -26.55 7.26 -22.14
C LEU A 201 -26.22 8.41 -21.19
N ILE A 202 -26.38 8.20 -19.88
CA ILE A 202 -26.07 9.20 -18.86
C ILE A 202 -24.56 9.49 -18.88
N VAL A 203 -23.74 8.44 -18.90
CA VAL A 203 -22.27 8.56 -18.88
C VAL A 203 -21.76 9.25 -20.14
N SER A 204 -22.27 8.90 -21.32
CA SER A 204 -21.87 9.56 -22.58
C SER A 204 -22.28 11.04 -22.62
N SER A 205 -23.48 11.35 -22.13
CA SER A 205 -23.98 12.73 -22.07
C SER A 205 -23.19 13.56 -21.08
N PHE A 206 -22.91 13.02 -19.88
CA PHE A 206 -22.09 13.67 -18.86
C PHE A 206 -20.71 14.06 -19.40
N LYS A 207 -20.04 13.15 -20.12
CA LYS A 207 -18.74 13.43 -20.75
C LYS A 207 -18.83 14.54 -21.78
N SER A 208 -19.83 14.49 -22.66
CA SER A 208 -20.02 15.48 -23.72
C SER A 208 -20.27 16.88 -23.14
N PHE A 209 -21.12 16.99 -22.12
CA PHE A 209 -21.37 18.24 -21.40
C PHE A 209 -20.16 18.75 -20.64
N ALA A 210 -19.37 17.86 -20.05
CA ALA A 210 -18.14 18.24 -19.35
C ALA A 210 -17.08 18.83 -20.30
N VAL A 211 -16.89 18.23 -21.47
CA VAL A 211 -15.96 18.74 -22.51
C VAL A 211 -16.43 20.10 -23.03
N SER A 212 -17.71 20.22 -23.41
CA SER A 212 -18.28 21.49 -23.89
C SER A 212 -18.05 22.62 -22.88
N ARG A 213 -18.25 22.35 -21.59
CA ARG A 213 -18.06 23.34 -20.53
C ARG A 213 -16.60 23.73 -20.32
N GLU A 214 -15.67 22.78 -20.43
CA GLU A 214 -14.23 23.08 -20.38
C GLU A 214 -13.81 23.97 -21.56
N ASP A 215 -14.38 23.76 -22.74
CA ASP A 215 -14.07 24.54 -23.94
C ASP A 215 -14.70 25.95 -23.90
N ASP A 216 -15.95 26.09 -23.45
CA ASP A 216 -16.60 27.39 -23.20
C ASP A 216 -15.84 28.23 -22.16
N GLN A 217 -15.20 27.56 -21.19
CA GLN A 217 -14.43 28.24 -20.16
C GLN A 217 -13.06 28.70 -20.65
N LYS A 218 -12.39 27.94 -21.54
CA LYS A 218 -11.13 28.36 -22.19
C LYS A 218 -11.30 29.56 -23.11
N THR A 219 -12.48 29.72 -23.72
CA THR A 219 -12.80 30.90 -24.54
C THR A 219 -13.21 32.10 -23.69
N SER A 220 -13.73 31.89 -22.47
CA SER A 220 -14.21 32.95 -21.57
C SER A 220 -13.15 33.51 -20.60
N THR A 221 -11.92 33.01 -20.58
CA THR A 221 -10.83 33.41 -19.64
C THR A 221 -10.28 34.84 -19.79
N ILE A 222 -10.99 35.78 -20.44
CA ILE A 222 -10.63 37.21 -20.43
C ILE A 222 -11.23 37.97 -19.24
N HIS A 223 -12.33 37.50 -18.61
CA HIS A 223 -12.92 38.22 -17.47
C HIS A 223 -13.45 37.31 -16.34
N SER A 224 -12.82 37.40 -15.15
CA SER A 224 -13.20 36.91 -13.81
C SER A 224 -12.80 35.47 -13.38
N PRO A 225 -12.06 35.30 -12.25
CA PRO A 225 -11.53 33.99 -11.80
C PRO A 225 -12.33 33.28 -10.67
N THR A 226 -13.64 33.51 -10.50
CA THR A 226 -14.34 33.13 -9.24
C THR A 226 -15.41 32.03 -9.34
N THR A 227 -15.49 31.22 -10.40
CA THR A 227 -16.42 30.07 -10.44
C THR A 227 -15.73 28.74 -10.14
N ASN A 228 -16.20 28.02 -9.12
CA ASN A 228 -15.77 26.66 -8.76
C ASN A 228 -15.73 25.75 -10.01
N THR A 229 -14.52 25.43 -10.46
CA THR A 229 -14.28 24.60 -11.66
C THR A 229 -14.62 23.14 -11.38
N CYS A 230 -15.58 22.56 -12.09
CA CYS A 230 -15.76 21.11 -12.11
C CYS A 230 -14.72 20.50 -13.07
N ASN A 231 -13.59 20.03 -12.54
CA ASN A 231 -12.60 19.34 -13.36
C ASN A 231 -13.15 17.96 -13.73
N ALA A 232 -13.47 17.71 -15.00
CA ALA A 232 -14.11 16.48 -15.46
C ALA A 232 -13.32 15.23 -15.03
N LYS A 233 -11.99 15.38 -14.95
CA LYS A 233 -11.05 14.32 -14.54
C LYS A 233 -11.25 13.80 -13.11
N ASN A 234 -11.95 14.55 -12.25
CA ASN A 234 -12.17 14.20 -10.85
C ASN A 234 -13.57 13.61 -10.56
N CYS A 235 -14.44 13.59 -11.56
CA CYS A 235 -15.73 12.91 -11.51
C CYS A 235 -15.56 11.43 -11.86
N ILE A 236 -16.18 10.57 -11.07
CA ILE A 236 -16.20 9.11 -11.29
C ILE A 236 -17.63 8.69 -11.55
N GLN A 237 -17.88 7.78 -12.49
CA GLN A 237 -19.23 7.32 -12.81
C GLN A 237 -19.27 5.80 -12.90
N LEU A 238 -20.35 5.21 -12.39
CA LEU A 238 -20.66 3.78 -12.47
C LEU A 238 -22.10 3.64 -12.98
N ALA A 239 -22.31 2.96 -14.09
CA ALA A 239 -23.60 2.78 -14.72
C ALA A 239 -23.91 1.29 -14.90
N ALA A 240 -25.17 0.91 -14.62
CA ALA A 240 -25.59 -0.49 -14.60
C ALA A 240 -25.50 -1.20 -15.95
N CYS A 241 -25.67 -0.48 -17.05
CA CYS A 241 -25.75 -1.08 -18.39
C CYS A 241 -25.27 -0.13 -19.50
N SER A 242 -25.05 -0.67 -20.70
CA SER A 242 -24.74 0.12 -21.90
C SER A 242 -25.95 0.95 -22.36
N SER A 243 -25.73 1.92 -23.24
CA SER A 243 -26.75 2.87 -23.73
C SER A 243 -27.98 2.24 -24.36
N THR A 244 -27.86 1.02 -24.91
CA THR A 244 -28.96 0.32 -25.59
C THR A 244 -29.50 -0.89 -24.82
N GLN A 245 -28.92 -1.20 -23.65
CA GLN A 245 -29.26 -2.39 -22.88
C GLN A 245 -30.36 -2.11 -21.85
N LEU A 246 -31.09 -3.16 -21.52
CA LEU A 246 -32.09 -3.19 -20.45
C LEU A 246 -31.55 -3.99 -19.27
N LEU A 247 -32.06 -3.66 -18.08
CA LEU A 247 -31.78 -4.43 -16.87
C LEU A 247 -32.43 -5.83 -16.93
N PRO A 248 -31.83 -6.83 -16.26
CA PRO A 248 -32.37 -8.18 -16.24
C PRO A 248 -33.69 -8.27 -15.49
N MET A 249 -34.63 -9.06 -16.01
CA MET A 249 -35.97 -9.27 -15.41
C MET A 249 -36.17 -10.66 -14.79
N ASN A 250 -35.10 -11.45 -14.62
CA ASN A 250 -35.21 -12.80 -14.05
C ASN A 250 -35.77 -12.73 -12.61
N PRO A 251 -36.91 -13.38 -12.30
CA PRO A 251 -37.55 -13.35 -10.97
C PRO A 251 -36.67 -13.85 -9.82
N GLU A 252 -35.65 -14.65 -10.11
CA GLU A 252 -34.72 -15.17 -9.11
C GLU A 252 -33.67 -14.13 -8.68
N LEU A 253 -33.60 -12.98 -9.36
CA LEU A 253 -32.67 -11.89 -9.07
C LEU A 253 -33.42 -10.69 -8.46
N PRO A 254 -32.72 -9.83 -7.71
CA PRO A 254 -33.25 -8.50 -7.38
C PRO A 254 -33.40 -7.64 -8.63
N ALA A 255 -34.37 -6.72 -8.60
CA ALA A 255 -34.54 -5.70 -9.64
C ALA A 255 -33.36 -4.73 -9.66
N ASP A 256 -32.83 -4.38 -8.48
CA ASP A 256 -31.64 -3.55 -8.28
C ASP A 256 -30.34 -4.35 -8.29
N LEU A 257 -30.18 -5.25 -9.28
CA LEU A 257 -29.02 -6.15 -9.35
C LEU A 257 -27.68 -5.42 -9.35
N PHE A 258 -27.59 -4.27 -10.03
CA PHE A 258 -26.36 -3.48 -10.05
C PHE A 258 -26.04 -2.91 -8.67
N THR A 259 -27.03 -2.27 -8.03
CA THR A 259 -26.90 -1.77 -6.66
C THR A 259 -26.55 -2.90 -5.69
N ALA A 260 -27.24 -4.05 -5.78
CA ALA A 260 -26.99 -5.22 -4.96
C ALA A 260 -25.57 -5.78 -5.13
N CYS A 261 -25.02 -5.77 -6.34
CA CYS A 261 -23.60 -6.11 -6.58
C CYS A 261 -22.67 -5.11 -5.89
N LEU A 262 -22.93 -3.82 -6.01
CA LEU A 262 -22.08 -2.75 -5.47
C LEU A 262 -22.14 -2.63 -3.94
N SER A 263 -23.30 -2.87 -3.33
CA SER A 263 -23.55 -2.59 -1.91
C SER A 263 -23.50 -3.86 -1.05
N THR A 264 -23.84 -5.01 -1.62
CA THR A 264 -23.95 -6.32 -0.94
C THR A 264 -23.35 -7.46 -1.77
N PRO A 265 -22.07 -7.38 -2.16
CA PRO A 265 -21.44 -8.25 -3.14
C PRO A 265 -21.50 -9.73 -2.74
N ILE A 266 -21.26 -10.07 -1.48
CA ILE A 266 -21.23 -11.48 -1.01
C ILE A 266 -22.61 -12.13 -1.13
N LYS A 267 -23.67 -11.44 -0.70
CA LYS A 267 -25.05 -11.96 -0.82
C LYS A 267 -25.41 -12.19 -2.30
N THR A 268 -25.10 -11.22 -3.16
CA THR A 268 -25.38 -11.30 -4.59
C THR A 268 -24.55 -12.39 -5.29
N ALA A 269 -23.27 -12.52 -4.94
CA ALA A 269 -22.38 -13.52 -5.52
C ALA A 269 -22.82 -14.95 -5.16
N LEU A 270 -23.18 -15.20 -3.90
CA LEU A 270 -23.63 -16.53 -3.46
C LEU A 270 -24.98 -16.90 -4.08
N GLN A 271 -25.93 -15.97 -4.11
CA GLN A 271 -27.21 -16.18 -4.79
C GLN A 271 -27.01 -16.47 -6.27
N TRP A 272 -26.20 -15.66 -6.97
CA TRP A 272 -25.91 -15.89 -8.38
C TRP A 272 -25.21 -17.23 -8.62
N PHE A 273 -24.26 -17.61 -7.76
CA PHE A 273 -23.53 -18.87 -7.86
C PHE A 273 -24.48 -20.08 -7.79
N CYS A 274 -25.44 -20.08 -6.87
CA CYS A 274 -26.44 -21.16 -6.77
C CYS A 274 -27.43 -21.20 -7.95
N LEU A 275 -27.63 -20.08 -8.66
CA LEU A 275 -28.43 -20.07 -9.90
C LEU A 275 -27.67 -20.61 -11.12
N GLN A 276 -26.34 -20.69 -11.07
CA GLN A 276 -25.56 -21.27 -12.16
C GLN A 276 -25.73 -22.79 -12.16
N ARG A 277 -26.24 -23.35 -13.26
CA ARG A 277 -26.48 -24.81 -13.47
C ARG A 277 -25.24 -25.70 -13.33
N GLN A 278 -24.05 -25.12 -13.24
CA GLN A 278 -22.75 -25.81 -13.08
C GLN A 278 -22.08 -25.52 -11.73
N GLY A 279 -22.67 -24.67 -10.87
CA GLY A 279 -21.99 -24.11 -9.70
C GLY A 279 -21.91 -25.03 -8.49
N THR A 280 -22.86 -25.96 -8.31
CA THR A 280 -22.88 -26.82 -7.12
C THR A 280 -22.41 -28.22 -7.46
N LEU A 281 -21.14 -28.53 -7.20
CA LEU A 281 -20.71 -29.93 -7.08
C LEU A 281 -21.29 -30.58 -5.81
N ALA A 282 -21.66 -29.75 -4.82
CA ALA A 282 -22.34 -30.16 -3.60
C ALA A 282 -23.87 -30.25 -3.80
N PRO A 283 -24.48 -31.44 -3.81
CA PRO A 283 -25.93 -31.58 -3.91
C PRO A 283 -26.64 -31.06 -2.63
N GLY A 284 -27.81 -30.43 -2.79
CA GLY A 284 -28.70 -30.10 -1.66
C GLY A 284 -28.56 -28.68 -1.08
N ILE A 285 -27.82 -27.78 -1.73
CA ILE A 285 -27.67 -26.39 -1.26
C ILE A 285 -28.83 -25.54 -1.75
N THR A 286 -29.69 -25.11 -0.84
CA THR A 286 -30.84 -24.22 -1.12
C THR A 286 -30.50 -22.76 -0.81
N MET A 287 -31.25 -21.83 -1.39
CA MET A 287 -31.13 -20.38 -1.11
C MET A 287 -31.29 -20.07 0.38
N ASP A 288 -32.13 -20.82 1.09
CA ASP A 288 -32.36 -20.65 2.53
C ASP A 288 -31.12 -20.97 3.38
N LEU A 289 -30.26 -21.87 2.92
CA LEU A 289 -29.00 -22.19 3.60
C LEU A 289 -28.00 -21.04 3.48
N ILE A 290 -27.96 -20.34 2.34
CA ILE A 290 -27.06 -19.20 2.10
C ILE A 290 -27.35 -18.08 3.12
N GLU A 291 -28.62 -17.83 3.43
CA GLU A 291 -28.99 -16.81 4.42
C GLU A 291 -28.58 -17.18 5.85
N LYS A 292 -28.29 -18.46 6.10
CA LYS A 292 -27.88 -19.00 7.40
C LYS A 292 -26.36 -19.20 7.55
N ILE A 293 -25.55 -18.72 6.59
CA ILE A 293 -24.09 -18.80 6.73
C ILE A 293 -23.67 -18.10 8.03
N PRO A 294 -22.98 -18.81 8.95
CA PRO A 294 -22.69 -18.26 10.26
C PRO A 294 -21.62 -17.18 10.18
N GLY A 295 -21.75 -16.17 11.05
CA GLY A 295 -20.73 -15.14 11.23
C GLY A 295 -21.14 -13.73 10.84
N ARG A 296 -20.13 -12.86 10.74
CA ARG A 296 -20.28 -11.44 10.39
C ARG A 296 -19.22 -11.09 9.36
N LEU A 297 -19.56 -10.21 8.42
CA LEU A 297 -18.66 -9.78 7.32
C LEU A 297 -17.31 -9.20 7.79
N ASN A 298 -17.26 -8.65 9.01
CA ASN A 298 -16.05 -8.04 9.57
C ASN A 298 -15.18 -9.05 10.34
N ASP A 299 -15.72 -10.23 10.70
CA ASP A 299 -15.01 -11.24 11.47
C ASP A 299 -14.46 -12.33 10.56
N ARG A 300 -13.17 -12.22 10.22
CA ARG A 300 -12.45 -13.12 9.34
C ARG A 300 -12.28 -14.54 9.85
N ARG A 301 -12.58 -14.79 11.13
CA ARG A 301 -12.58 -16.14 11.72
C ARG A 301 -13.90 -16.86 11.46
N THR A 302 -14.92 -16.13 11.05
CA THR A 302 -16.21 -16.70 10.69
C THR A 302 -16.28 -16.95 9.18
N PRO A 303 -17.01 -17.98 8.73
CA PRO A 303 -17.14 -18.32 7.32
C PRO A 303 -17.59 -17.14 6.43
N LEU A 304 -18.59 -16.39 6.90
CA LEU A 304 -19.08 -15.22 6.17
C LEU A 304 -18.02 -14.11 6.05
N GLY A 305 -17.26 -13.87 7.12
CA GLY A 305 -16.20 -12.86 7.10
C GLY A 305 -14.95 -13.32 6.34
N GLU A 306 -14.66 -14.62 6.33
CA GLU A 306 -13.59 -15.21 5.52
C GLU A 306 -13.92 -15.11 4.02
N LEU A 307 -15.14 -15.47 3.60
CA LEU A 307 -15.59 -15.27 2.21
C LEU A 307 -15.48 -13.81 1.77
N ASN A 308 -15.91 -12.87 2.63
CA ASN A 308 -15.78 -11.45 2.36
C ASN A 308 -14.32 -11.01 2.19
N TRP A 309 -13.41 -11.61 2.95
CA TRP A 309 -11.99 -11.33 2.88
C TRP A 309 -11.34 -11.93 1.64
N ILE A 310 -11.67 -13.17 1.28
CA ILE A 310 -11.26 -13.81 0.01
C ILE A 310 -11.75 -12.99 -1.18
N PHE A 311 -13.02 -12.58 -1.18
CA PHE A 311 -13.58 -11.72 -2.22
C PHE A 311 -12.80 -10.42 -2.38
N THR A 312 -12.45 -9.77 -1.26
CA THR A 312 -11.64 -8.55 -1.27
C THR A 312 -10.25 -8.81 -1.85
N ALA A 313 -9.61 -9.93 -1.49
CA ALA A 313 -8.29 -10.31 -2.01
C ALA A 313 -8.33 -10.57 -3.52
N ILE A 314 -9.34 -11.30 -4.00
CA ILE A 314 -9.49 -11.64 -5.42
C ILE A 314 -9.77 -10.39 -6.26
N THR A 315 -10.73 -9.57 -5.86
CA THR A 315 -11.09 -8.36 -6.62
C THR A 315 -9.96 -7.33 -6.67
N ASP A 316 -9.22 -7.16 -5.56
CA ASP A 316 -8.04 -6.29 -5.53
C ASP A 316 -6.89 -6.84 -6.41
N THR A 317 -6.75 -8.17 -6.47
CA THR A 317 -5.76 -8.85 -7.33
C THR A 317 -6.09 -8.70 -8.81
N ILE A 318 -7.35 -8.93 -9.19
CA ILE A 318 -7.82 -8.74 -10.57
C ILE A 318 -7.55 -7.30 -11.02
N ALA A 319 -7.88 -6.32 -10.17
CA ALA A 319 -7.65 -4.91 -10.46
C ALA A 319 -6.16 -4.60 -10.63
N TRP A 320 -5.30 -5.11 -9.76
CA TRP A 320 -3.86 -4.86 -9.82
C TRP A 320 -3.18 -5.44 -11.07
N ASN A 321 -3.65 -6.59 -11.53
CA ASN A 321 -3.08 -7.27 -12.71
C ASN A 321 -3.65 -6.75 -14.03
N THR A 322 -4.85 -6.16 -14.00
CA THR A 322 -5.53 -5.69 -15.22
C THR A 322 -5.34 -4.18 -15.46
N LEU A 323 -5.26 -3.37 -14.41
CA LEU A 323 -5.26 -1.91 -14.52
C LEU A 323 -3.85 -1.31 -14.62
N PRO A 324 -3.68 -0.20 -15.36
CA PRO A 324 -2.49 0.64 -15.24
C PRO A 324 -2.27 1.11 -13.80
N ARG A 325 -1.00 1.22 -13.39
CA ARG A 325 -0.61 1.53 -12.00
C ARG A 325 -1.26 2.81 -11.47
N GLU A 326 -1.28 3.87 -12.25
CA GLU A 326 -1.89 5.16 -11.85
C GLU A 326 -3.40 5.04 -11.63
N LEU A 327 -4.10 4.33 -12.54
CA LEU A 327 -5.54 4.12 -12.43
C LEU A 327 -5.89 3.26 -11.22
N PHE A 328 -5.09 2.22 -10.96
CA PHE A 328 -5.23 1.40 -9.76
C PHE A 328 -5.07 2.24 -8.48
N GLN A 329 -4.03 3.09 -8.38
CA GLN A 329 -3.87 3.97 -7.22
C GLN A 329 -5.09 4.89 -7.02
N LYS A 330 -5.55 5.52 -8.10
CA LYS A 330 -6.69 6.44 -8.07
C LYS A 330 -7.97 5.76 -7.59
N LEU A 331 -8.28 4.56 -8.09
CA LEU A 331 -9.58 3.91 -7.84
C LEU A 331 -9.58 2.98 -6.62
N PHE A 332 -8.47 2.26 -6.36
CA PHE A 332 -8.41 1.20 -5.34
C PHE A 332 -7.62 1.57 -4.09
N ARG A 333 -6.95 2.75 -4.05
CA ARG A 333 -6.16 3.19 -2.88
C ARG A 333 -6.53 4.57 -2.34
N GLN A 334 -7.04 5.48 -3.18
CA GLN A 334 -7.24 6.89 -2.80
C GLN A 334 -8.34 7.13 -1.77
N ASP A 335 -9.49 6.48 -1.96
CA ASP A 335 -10.70 6.61 -1.11
C ASP A 335 -11.27 5.21 -0.83
N LEU A 336 -11.53 4.92 0.43
CA LEU A 336 -12.05 3.63 0.89
C LEU A 336 -13.41 3.27 0.27
N LEU A 337 -14.30 4.26 0.09
CA LEU A 337 -15.62 4.01 -0.49
C LEU A 337 -15.51 3.72 -1.99
N VAL A 338 -14.73 4.53 -2.71
CA VAL A 338 -14.47 4.35 -4.15
C VAL A 338 -13.81 2.98 -4.39
N ALA A 339 -12.80 2.62 -3.60
CA ALA A 339 -12.15 1.32 -3.68
C ALA A 339 -13.13 0.16 -3.44
N SER A 340 -14.09 0.33 -2.51
CA SER A 340 -15.14 -0.66 -2.27
C SER A 340 -16.08 -0.79 -3.45
N LEU A 341 -16.55 0.34 -3.99
CA LEU A 341 -17.43 0.34 -5.16
C LEU A 341 -16.77 -0.28 -6.39
N PHE A 342 -15.50 0.03 -6.66
CA PHE A 342 -14.80 -0.54 -7.81
C PHE A 342 -14.46 -2.03 -7.65
N ARG A 343 -14.08 -2.50 -6.46
CA ARG A 343 -13.96 -3.94 -6.19
C ARG A 343 -15.28 -4.66 -6.48
N ASN A 344 -16.38 -4.09 -5.99
CA ASN A 344 -17.71 -4.66 -6.15
C ASN A 344 -18.25 -4.48 -7.58
N PHE A 345 -17.78 -3.47 -8.32
CA PHE A 345 -18.09 -3.26 -9.73
C PHE A 345 -17.50 -4.37 -10.60
N LEU A 346 -16.35 -4.95 -10.24
CA LEU A 346 -15.80 -6.11 -10.97
C LEU A 346 -16.75 -7.32 -10.88
N LEU A 347 -17.38 -7.52 -9.72
CA LEU A 347 -18.42 -8.53 -9.56
C LEU A 347 -19.67 -8.19 -10.40
N ALA A 348 -20.10 -6.93 -10.38
CA ALA A 348 -21.21 -6.47 -11.22
C ALA A 348 -20.92 -6.73 -12.71
N GLU A 349 -19.70 -6.44 -13.18
CA GLU A 349 -19.28 -6.72 -14.55
C GLU A 349 -19.42 -8.22 -14.87
N ARG A 350 -19.01 -9.09 -13.95
CA ARG A 350 -19.10 -10.54 -14.13
C ARG A 350 -20.54 -11.05 -14.16
N ILE A 351 -21.34 -10.69 -13.15
CA ILE A 351 -22.72 -11.19 -12.99
C ILE A 351 -23.63 -10.62 -14.08
N MET A 352 -23.59 -9.31 -14.33
CA MET A 352 -24.52 -8.69 -15.26
C MET A 352 -24.27 -9.15 -16.71
N ARG A 353 -23.01 -9.47 -17.06
CA ARG A 353 -22.68 -10.02 -18.38
C ARG A 353 -23.31 -11.39 -18.63
N SER A 354 -23.54 -12.22 -17.61
CA SER A 354 -24.28 -13.49 -17.80
C SER A 354 -25.74 -13.27 -18.21
N TYR A 355 -26.28 -12.08 -17.96
CA TYR A 355 -27.63 -11.67 -18.34
C TYR A 355 -27.64 -10.63 -19.47
N ARG A 356 -26.60 -10.62 -20.32
CA ARG A 356 -26.46 -9.72 -21.50
C ARG A 356 -26.48 -8.23 -21.16
N CYS A 357 -26.11 -7.90 -19.93
CA CYS A 357 -26.02 -6.53 -19.46
C CYS A 357 -24.55 -6.19 -19.19
N THR A 358 -24.07 -5.04 -19.67
CA THR A 358 -22.67 -4.63 -19.59
C THR A 358 -22.56 -3.32 -18.80
N PRO A 359 -22.16 -3.40 -17.53
CA PRO A 359 -21.90 -2.21 -16.72
C PRO A 359 -20.80 -1.35 -17.34
N VAL A 360 -20.94 -0.03 -17.19
CA VAL A 360 -20.01 0.97 -17.73
C VAL A 360 -19.44 1.78 -16.57
N SER A 361 -18.16 2.13 -16.65
CA SER A 361 -17.50 3.00 -15.68
C SER A 361 -16.76 4.13 -16.38
N ASP A 362 -16.58 5.23 -15.64
CA ASP A 362 -15.70 6.34 -16.01
C ASP A 362 -14.83 6.71 -14.81
N PRO A 363 -13.49 6.60 -14.90
CA PRO A 363 -12.70 6.13 -16.06
C PRO A 363 -13.01 4.69 -16.48
N PRO A 364 -12.88 4.35 -17.78
CA PRO A 364 -13.19 3.00 -18.27
C PRO A 364 -12.15 1.98 -17.78
N LEU A 365 -12.63 0.80 -17.38
CA LEU A 365 -11.79 -0.34 -17.03
C LEU A 365 -11.66 -1.30 -18.23
N PRO A 366 -10.49 -1.95 -18.42
CA PRO A 366 -10.40 -3.12 -19.28
C PRO A 366 -11.29 -4.26 -18.75
N PRO A 367 -11.73 -5.19 -19.61
CA PRO A 367 -12.68 -6.22 -19.20
C PRO A 367 -12.07 -7.20 -18.18
N THR A 368 -12.73 -7.39 -17.03
CA THR A 368 -12.22 -8.21 -15.92
C THR A 368 -12.99 -9.52 -15.69
N PHE A 369 -14.15 -9.65 -16.33
CA PHE A 369 -15.13 -10.73 -16.08
C PHE A 369 -14.63 -12.17 -16.37
N ARG A 370 -13.56 -12.32 -17.17
CA ARG A 370 -12.94 -13.62 -17.54
C ARG A 370 -11.58 -13.86 -16.87
N HIS A 371 -11.18 -13.00 -15.93
CA HIS A 371 -9.89 -13.15 -15.26
C HIS A 371 -9.80 -14.50 -14.50
N PRO A 372 -8.69 -15.27 -14.59
CA PRO A 372 -8.56 -16.60 -13.97
C PRO A 372 -8.84 -16.63 -12.47
N MET A 373 -8.53 -15.55 -11.75
CA MET A 373 -8.84 -15.42 -10.31
C MET A 373 -10.32 -15.53 -9.95
N TRP A 374 -11.26 -15.37 -10.91
CA TRP A 374 -12.66 -15.71 -10.68
C TRP A 374 -12.90 -17.21 -10.49
N ALA A 375 -12.09 -18.07 -11.11
CA ALA A 375 -12.16 -19.52 -10.86
C ALA A 375 -11.71 -19.86 -9.43
N ALA A 376 -10.72 -19.14 -8.90
CA ALA A 376 -10.33 -19.27 -7.49
C ALA A 376 -11.44 -18.80 -6.53
N TRP A 377 -12.21 -17.77 -6.92
CA TRP A 377 -13.41 -17.34 -6.16
C TRP A 377 -14.48 -18.43 -6.18
N ASP A 378 -14.81 -18.96 -7.36
CA ASP A 378 -15.82 -20.01 -7.51
C ASP A 378 -15.45 -21.25 -6.69
N HIS A 379 -14.18 -21.66 -6.72
CA HIS A 379 -13.69 -22.77 -5.91
C HIS A 379 -13.80 -22.50 -4.40
N ALA A 380 -13.41 -21.30 -3.95
CA ALA A 380 -13.52 -20.93 -2.53
C ALA A 380 -14.99 -20.90 -2.04
N VAL A 381 -15.91 -20.44 -2.90
CA VAL A 381 -17.35 -20.48 -2.62
C VAL A 381 -17.85 -21.92 -2.55
N ASP A 382 -17.50 -22.77 -3.52
CA ASP A 382 -17.93 -24.18 -3.55
C ASP A 382 -17.46 -24.94 -2.30
N VAL A 383 -16.19 -24.76 -1.91
CA VAL A 383 -15.63 -25.36 -0.68
C VAL A 383 -16.36 -24.86 0.58
N CYS A 384 -16.70 -23.56 0.64
CA CYS A 384 -17.47 -23.00 1.76
C CYS A 384 -18.87 -23.58 1.84
N LEU A 385 -19.55 -23.66 0.71
CA LEU A 385 -20.92 -24.12 0.61
C LEU A 385 -21.03 -25.63 0.87
N ALA A 386 -20.06 -26.43 0.43
CA ALA A 386 -19.98 -27.87 0.70
C ALA A 386 -19.87 -28.20 2.21
N GLN A 387 -19.22 -27.34 3.00
CA GLN A 387 -19.07 -27.53 4.45
C GLN A 387 -20.27 -27.02 5.25
N LEU A 388 -21.12 -26.18 4.64
CA LEU A 388 -22.21 -25.50 5.32
C LEU A 388 -23.22 -26.42 6.04
N PRO A 389 -23.65 -27.58 5.46
CA PRO A 389 -24.55 -28.50 6.17
C PRO A 389 -23.95 -29.05 7.46
N GLN A 390 -22.65 -29.37 7.48
CA GLN A 390 -21.95 -29.86 8.67
C GLN A 390 -21.81 -28.74 9.72
N MET A 391 -21.51 -27.53 9.28
CA MET A 391 -21.36 -26.36 10.15
C MET A 391 -22.67 -25.94 10.85
N LEU A 392 -23.82 -26.24 10.24
CA LEU A 392 -25.14 -26.02 10.83
C LEU A 392 -25.63 -27.22 11.67
N GLY A 393 -24.92 -28.35 11.61
CA GLY A 393 -25.19 -29.54 12.42
C GLY A 393 -24.71 -29.41 13.87
N GLU A 394 -24.88 -30.48 14.64
CA GLU A 394 -24.60 -30.50 16.09
C GLU A 394 -23.09 -30.49 16.44
N GLU A 395 -22.21 -30.93 15.53
CA GLU A 395 -20.75 -30.87 15.69
C GLU A 395 -20.18 -29.67 14.93
N SER A 396 -19.97 -28.56 15.63
CA SER A 396 -19.38 -27.35 15.02
C SER A 396 -17.91 -27.59 14.66
N THR A 397 -17.63 -27.93 13.40
CA THR A 397 -16.27 -28.02 12.88
C THR A 397 -15.68 -26.64 12.60
N ASN A 398 -14.38 -26.46 12.87
CA ASN A 398 -13.67 -25.23 12.49
C ASN A 398 -13.57 -25.12 10.97
N TYR A 399 -14.33 -24.20 10.39
CA TYR A 399 -14.21 -23.82 8.98
C TYR A 399 -12.89 -23.05 8.75
N ASN A 400 -12.15 -23.43 7.70
CA ASN A 400 -11.00 -22.67 7.22
C ASN A 400 -10.79 -22.95 5.73
N SER A 401 -10.66 -21.91 4.91
CA SER A 401 -10.43 -22.06 3.48
C SER A 401 -8.95 -22.30 3.17
N PRO A 402 -8.60 -23.23 2.25
CA PRO A 402 -7.21 -23.39 1.83
C PRO A 402 -6.71 -22.24 0.95
N PHE A 403 -7.60 -21.33 0.51
CA PHE A 403 -7.32 -20.26 -0.45
C PHE A 403 -6.01 -19.50 -0.15
N PHE A 404 -5.87 -18.95 1.06
CA PHE A 404 -4.67 -18.15 1.37
C PHE A 404 -3.40 -19.00 1.41
N ALA A 405 -3.48 -20.25 1.88
CA ALA A 405 -2.34 -21.15 1.91
C ALA A 405 -1.86 -21.51 0.49
N GLU A 406 -2.80 -21.78 -0.42
CA GLU A 406 -2.54 -22.07 -1.83
C GLU A 406 -1.95 -20.86 -2.57
N GLN A 407 -2.51 -19.67 -2.36
CA GLN A 407 -2.00 -18.45 -3.01
C GLN A 407 -0.59 -18.08 -2.53
N LEU A 408 -0.26 -18.30 -1.24
CA LEU A 408 1.11 -18.15 -0.76
C LEU A 408 2.05 -19.19 -1.37
N THR A 409 1.58 -20.42 -1.60
CA THR A 409 2.36 -21.46 -2.28
C THR A 409 2.61 -21.09 -3.73
N ALA A 410 1.62 -20.57 -4.46
CA ALA A 410 1.80 -20.06 -5.82
C ALA A 410 2.83 -18.92 -5.88
N PHE A 411 2.75 -17.98 -4.93
CA PHE A 411 3.75 -16.90 -4.80
C PHE A 411 5.15 -17.43 -4.49
N GLN A 412 5.26 -18.44 -3.63
CA GLN A 412 6.52 -19.11 -3.32
C GLN A 412 7.12 -19.82 -4.54
N VAL A 413 6.30 -20.49 -5.35
CA VAL A 413 6.73 -21.10 -6.62
C VAL A 413 7.19 -20.03 -7.61
N TRP A 414 6.51 -18.88 -7.67
CA TRP A 414 6.97 -17.77 -8.50
C TRP A 414 8.36 -17.27 -8.08
N LEU A 415 8.67 -17.24 -6.77
CA LEU A 415 9.99 -16.83 -6.24
C LEU A 415 11.12 -17.84 -6.53
N THR A 416 10.83 -19.14 -6.63
CA THR A 416 11.87 -20.16 -6.88
C THR A 416 12.31 -20.20 -8.34
N LEU A 417 11.40 -19.83 -9.24
CA LEU A 417 11.66 -19.74 -10.66
C LEU A 417 12.31 -18.36 -10.91
N GLY A 418 13.61 -18.28 -11.26
CA GLY A 418 14.45 -17.05 -11.24
C GLY A 418 13.98 -15.76 -11.96
N ILE A 419 14.84 -14.72 -11.91
CA ILE A 419 14.51 -13.28 -12.07
C ILE A 419 14.38 -12.79 -13.52
N GLU A 420 14.78 -13.56 -14.53
CA GLU A 420 14.89 -13.05 -15.92
C GLU A 420 13.53 -12.71 -16.56
N ASN A 421 13.29 -11.40 -16.78
CA ASN A 421 12.23 -10.79 -17.60
C ASN A 421 10.82 -11.39 -17.46
N ARG A 422 10.30 -11.44 -16.23
CA ARG A 422 8.96 -11.96 -15.96
C ARG A 422 7.94 -10.89 -15.70
N GLN A 423 6.68 -11.23 -15.97
CA GLN A 423 5.56 -10.47 -15.44
C GLN A 423 5.59 -10.48 -13.91
N PRO A 424 5.16 -9.38 -13.28
CA PRO A 424 5.10 -9.28 -11.83
C PRO A 424 4.20 -10.38 -11.23
N PRO A 425 4.48 -10.81 -9.99
CA PRO A 425 3.71 -11.87 -9.35
C PRO A 425 2.25 -11.43 -9.13
N GLU A 426 1.32 -12.20 -9.69
CA GLU A 426 -0.11 -11.92 -9.58
C GLU A 426 -0.60 -11.92 -8.13
N GLN A 427 0.01 -12.73 -7.26
CA GLN A 427 -0.42 -12.92 -5.86
C GLN A 427 0.02 -11.79 -4.92
N LEU A 428 0.76 -10.79 -5.38
CA LEU A 428 1.30 -9.73 -4.52
C LEU A 428 0.23 -8.97 -3.70
N PRO A 429 -0.94 -8.60 -4.26
CA PRO A 429 -2.03 -8.02 -3.46
C PRO A 429 -2.64 -8.99 -2.44
N ILE A 430 -2.62 -10.29 -2.71
CA ILE A 430 -3.07 -11.33 -1.77
C ILE A 430 -2.11 -11.40 -0.59
N VAL A 431 -0.80 -11.38 -0.83
CA VAL A 431 0.22 -11.33 0.24
C VAL A 431 -0.06 -10.17 1.19
N LEU A 432 -0.41 -8.99 0.66
CA LEU A 432 -0.83 -7.83 1.47
C LEU A 432 -2.06 -8.14 2.32
N GLN A 433 -3.09 -8.77 1.75
CA GLN A 433 -4.27 -9.18 2.52
C GLN A 433 -3.90 -10.17 3.63
N VAL A 434 -3.00 -11.12 3.36
CA VAL A 434 -2.57 -12.12 4.35
C VAL A 434 -1.80 -11.50 5.51
N LEU A 435 -1.08 -10.38 5.34
CA LEU A 435 -0.43 -9.67 6.45
C LEU A 435 -1.41 -9.29 7.57
N LEU A 436 -2.68 -9.11 7.21
CA LEU A 436 -3.76 -8.81 8.15
C LEU A 436 -4.28 -10.06 8.90
N SER A 437 -3.95 -11.27 8.43
CA SER A 437 -4.12 -12.53 9.17
C SER A 437 -3.20 -12.58 10.37
N GLN A 438 -3.54 -13.35 11.41
CA GLN A 438 -2.55 -13.80 12.40
C GLN A 438 -1.94 -15.15 11.99
N VAL A 439 -2.76 -16.07 11.46
CA VAL A 439 -2.39 -17.48 11.19
C VAL A 439 -1.26 -17.59 10.16
N HIS A 440 -1.34 -16.84 9.07
CA HIS A 440 -0.39 -16.95 7.95
C HIS A 440 0.61 -15.78 7.90
N ARG A 441 0.62 -14.92 8.92
CA ARG A 441 1.39 -13.66 8.91
C ARG A 441 2.88 -13.91 8.76
N GLN A 442 3.43 -14.84 9.54
CA GLN A 442 4.86 -15.14 9.54
C GLN A 442 5.31 -15.63 8.17
N ARG A 443 4.57 -16.58 7.58
CA ARG A 443 4.85 -17.09 6.21
C ARG A 443 4.74 -15.98 5.17
N ALA A 444 3.72 -15.13 5.24
CA ALA A 444 3.57 -14.02 4.31
C ALA A 444 4.69 -12.97 4.41
N LEU A 445 5.15 -12.65 5.63
CA LEU A 445 6.29 -11.75 5.85
C LEU A 445 7.61 -12.35 5.37
N ASP A 446 7.83 -13.65 5.57
CA ASP A 446 9.01 -14.35 5.04
C ASP A 446 9.04 -14.29 3.51
N LEU A 447 7.95 -14.65 2.85
CA LEU A 447 7.86 -14.59 1.38
C LEU A 447 7.96 -13.15 0.85
N LEU A 448 7.37 -12.17 1.55
CA LEU A 448 7.53 -10.76 1.21
C LEU A 448 9.00 -10.33 1.34
N GLY A 449 9.69 -10.72 2.40
CA GLY A 449 11.13 -10.47 2.56
C GLY A 449 11.93 -11.01 1.38
N ARG A 450 11.73 -12.29 1.02
CA ARG A 450 12.39 -12.92 -0.14
C ARG A 450 12.08 -12.18 -1.45
N PHE A 451 10.86 -11.70 -1.63
CA PHE A 451 10.48 -10.90 -2.80
C PHE A 451 11.22 -9.55 -2.85
N LEU A 452 11.27 -8.82 -1.72
CA LEU A 452 11.98 -7.53 -1.64
C LEU A 452 13.50 -7.70 -1.82
N ASP A 453 14.04 -8.87 -1.53
CA ASP A 453 15.45 -9.20 -1.73
C ASP A 453 15.85 -9.29 -3.21
N LEU A 454 14.90 -9.48 -4.13
CA LEU A 454 15.14 -9.50 -5.58
C LEU A 454 15.64 -8.16 -6.15
N GLY A 455 15.52 -7.06 -5.39
CA GLY A 455 16.12 -5.77 -5.70
C GLY A 455 15.16 -4.57 -5.65
N PRO A 456 15.64 -3.36 -6.00
CA PRO A 456 14.89 -2.11 -5.86
C PRO A 456 13.56 -2.07 -6.63
N TRP A 457 13.48 -2.78 -7.76
CA TRP A 457 12.25 -2.88 -8.55
C TRP A 457 11.13 -3.60 -7.79
N ALA A 458 11.47 -4.65 -7.03
CA ALA A 458 10.52 -5.43 -6.25
C ALA A 458 10.01 -4.63 -5.04
N VAL A 459 10.91 -3.88 -4.38
CA VAL A 459 10.55 -2.93 -3.32
C VAL A 459 9.57 -1.89 -3.86
N SER A 460 9.90 -1.28 -4.99
CA SER A 460 9.03 -0.29 -5.63
C SER A 460 7.66 -0.84 -6.03
N LEU A 461 7.62 -2.09 -6.53
CA LEU A 461 6.38 -2.76 -6.87
C LEU A 461 5.53 -3.03 -5.63
N ALA A 462 6.13 -3.52 -4.54
CA ALA A 462 5.42 -3.78 -3.29
C ALA A 462 4.87 -2.48 -2.67
N LEU A 463 5.65 -1.40 -2.67
CA LEU A 463 5.21 -0.09 -2.21
C LEU A 463 4.04 0.43 -3.07
N SER A 464 4.09 0.20 -4.38
CA SER A 464 2.99 0.53 -5.29
C SER A 464 1.73 -0.30 -5.03
N VAL A 465 1.82 -1.58 -4.62
CA VAL A 465 0.62 -2.33 -4.18
C VAL A 465 -0.01 -1.72 -2.92
N GLY A 466 0.79 -1.01 -2.11
CA GLY A 466 0.36 -0.37 -0.88
C GLY A 466 0.71 -1.15 0.38
N ILE A 467 1.83 -1.88 0.41
CA ILE A 467 2.26 -2.64 1.61
C ILE A 467 2.62 -1.73 2.80
N PHE A 468 3.02 -0.49 2.54
CA PHE A 468 3.62 0.43 3.50
C PHE A 468 2.81 0.62 4.80
N PRO A 469 1.53 1.02 4.77
CA PRO A 469 0.75 1.21 6.00
C PRO A 469 0.59 -0.07 6.83
N TYR A 470 0.64 -1.25 6.20
CA TYR A 470 0.51 -2.53 6.87
C TYR A 470 1.78 -2.89 7.62
N VAL A 471 2.94 -2.80 6.96
CA VAL A 471 4.24 -3.08 7.59
C VAL A 471 4.59 -2.05 8.68
N LEU A 472 4.16 -0.80 8.53
CA LEU A 472 4.27 0.24 9.56
C LEU A 472 3.44 -0.11 10.79
N LYS A 473 2.17 -0.49 10.60
CA LYS A 473 1.30 -0.89 11.72
C LYS A 473 1.80 -2.14 12.44
N LEU A 474 2.46 -3.07 11.74
CA LEU A 474 3.03 -4.28 12.33
C LEU A 474 4.18 -4.00 13.30
N LEU A 475 4.84 -2.83 13.24
CA LEU A 475 5.84 -2.41 14.23
C LEU A 475 5.25 -2.23 15.64
N GLN A 476 3.93 -2.09 15.76
CA GLN A 476 3.24 -2.05 17.06
C GLN A 476 3.04 -3.45 17.67
N SER A 477 3.34 -4.52 16.93
CA SER A 477 3.20 -5.89 17.40
C SER A 477 4.27 -6.25 18.43
N LEU A 478 3.86 -6.95 19.50
CA LEU A 478 4.76 -7.47 20.54
C LEU A 478 5.33 -8.86 20.22
N ALA A 479 4.89 -9.50 19.13
CA ALA A 479 5.31 -10.85 18.76
C ALA A 479 6.80 -10.88 18.39
N LYS A 480 7.61 -11.65 19.14
CA LYS A 480 9.07 -11.68 18.99
C LYS A 480 9.51 -12.33 17.67
N GLU A 481 8.77 -13.34 17.23
CA GLU A 481 9.00 -14.09 15.98
C GLU A 481 8.94 -13.22 14.71
N LEU A 482 8.24 -12.07 14.76
CA LEU A 482 8.13 -11.16 13.62
C LEU A 482 9.31 -10.19 13.49
N ARG A 483 10.11 -10.01 14.55
CA ARG A 483 11.18 -9.00 14.58
C ARG A 483 12.22 -9.19 13.48
N PRO A 484 12.80 -10.39 13.26
CA PRO A 484 13.80 -10.57 12.22
C PRO A 484 13.25 -10.22 10.83
N LEU A 485 12.01 -10.65 10.55
CA LEU A 485 11.32 -10.40 9.28
C LEU A 485 11.02 -8.92 9.06
N LEU A 486 10.50 -8.23 10.08
CA LEU A 486 10.17 -6.80 9.98
C LEU A 486 11.42 -5.94 9.86
N VAL A 487 12.49 -6.27 10.59
CA VAL A 487 13.79 -5.58 10.45
C VAL A 487 14.34 -5.75 9.04
N PHE A 488 14.29 -6.97 8.49
CA PHE A 488 14.72 -7.22 7.12
C PHE A 488 13.91 -6.41 6.09
N ILE A 489 12.58 -6.46 6.18
CA ILE A 489 11.67 -5.72 5.27
C ILE A 489 11.94 -4.21 5.32
N TRP A 490 12.08 -3.64 6.52
CA TRP A 490 12.32 -2.20 6.67
C TRP A 490 13.71 -1.78 6.20
N ALA A 491 14.73 -2.62 6.37
CA ALA A 491 16.04 -2.39 5.78
C ALA A 491 15.95 -2.34 4.25
N LYS A 492 15.20 -3.24 3.61
CA LYS A 492 14.98 -3.21 2.15
C LYS A 492 14.19 -1.98 1.69
N ILE A 493 13.17 -1.57 2.43
CA ILE A 493 12.38 -0.37 2.10
C ILE A 493 13.24 0.90 2.19
N LEU A 494 13.95 1.12 3.30
CA LEU A 494 14.76 2.32 3.52
C LEU A 494 15.99 2.39 2.62
N ALA A 495 16.52 1.25 2.17
CA ALA A 495 17.58 1.21 1.16
C ALA A 495 17.13 1.75 -0.21
N VAL A 496 15.81 1.80 -0.48
CA VAL A 496 15.24 2.30 -1.75
C VAL A 496 14.61 3.67 -1.58
N ASP A 497 13.84 3.89 -0.51
CA ASP A 497 13.16 5.15 -0.23
C ASP A 497 13.36 5.61 1.21
N SER A 498 14.36 6.47 1.42
CA SER A 498 14.69 7.07 2.71
C SER A 498 13.63 8.06 3.21
N THR A 499 12.71 8.53 2.36
CA THR A 499 11.65 9.47 2.80
C THR A 499 10.71 8.84 3.84
N CYS A 500 10.68 7.51 3.95
CA CYS A 500 9.90 6.77 4.94
C CYS A 500 10.30 7.07 6.39
N GLN A 501 11.46 7.69 6.63
CA GLN A 501 11.93 8.06 7.97
C GLN A 501 10.94 8.93 8.75
N SER A 502 10.23 9.86 8.10
CA SER A 502 9.29 10.75 8.78
C SER A 502 8.09 9.99 9.37
N ASP A 503 7.60 9.00 8.63
CA ASP A 503 6.48 8.16 9.03
C ASP A 503 6.87 7.24 10.21
N LEU A 504 8.09 6.68 10.18
CA LEU A 504 8.64 5.86 11.26
C LEU A 504 8.82 6.64 12.56
N VAL A 505 9.24 7.90 12.50
CA VAL A 505 9.38 8.75 13.69
C VAL A 505 8.00 9.10 14.25
N LYS A 506 7.08 9.53 13.39
CA LYS A 506 5.72 9.95 13.75
C LYS A 506 4.93 8.85 14.47
N ASP A 507 5.02 7.60 14.01
CA ASP A 507 4.29 6.47 14.57
C ASP A 507 5.10 5.72 15.66
N GLY A 508 6.25 6.24 16.07
CA GLY A 508 7.08 5.66 17.13
C GLY A 508 7.84 4.38 16.72
N GLY A 509 7.94 4.09 15.42
CA GLY A 509 8.61 2.91 14.86
C GLY A 509 10.10 2.81 15.20
N HIS A 510 10.79 3.94 15.41
CA HIS A 510 12.20 3.97 15.85
C HIS A 510 12.43 3.15 17.14
N GLN A 511 11.47 3.11 18.06
CA GLN A 511 11.56 2.35 19.31
C GLN A 511 11.62 0.84 19.04
N TYR A 512 11.00 0.37 17.96
CA TYR A 512 11.03 -1.04 17.58
C TYR A 512 12.43 -1.49 17.21
N PHE A 513 13.14 -0.68 16.40
CA PHE A 513 14.48 -0.99 15.92
C PHE A 513 15.54 -0.84 17.02
N LEU A 514 15.37 0.09 17.96
CA LEU A 514 16.22 0.17 19.16
C LEU A 514 16.11 -1.11 20.00
N ARG A 515 14.89 -1.60 20.25
CA ARG A 515 14.67 -2.88 20.95
C ARG A 515 15.26 -4.07 20.19
N ALA A 516 15.17 -4.06 18.86
CA ALA A 516 15.75 -5.09 18.02
C ALA A 516 17.29 -5.11 18.08
N LEU A 517 17.92 -3.93 18.14
CA LEU A 517 19.37 -3.79 18.26
C LEU A 517 19.88 -4.32 19.61
N GLN A 518 19.11 -4.14 20.68
CA GLN A 518 19.47 -4.62 22.03
C GLN A 518 19.12 -6.09 22.29
N ASP A 519 18.36 -6.74 21.41
CA ASP A 519 17.83 -8.08 21.67
C ASP A 519 18.93 -9.15 21.58
N PRO A 520 19.30 -9.81 22.70
CA PRO A 520 20.34 -10.84 22.70
C PRO A 520 19.98 -12.06 21.83
N GLN A 521 18.67 -12.30 21.60
CA GLN A 521 18.19 -13.43 20.78
C GLN A 521 18.28 -13.15 19.27
N MET A 522 18.50 -11.90 18.86
CA MET A 522 18.66 -11.57 17.45
C MET A 522 20.09 -11.86 16.98
N SER A 523 20.22 -12.49 15.81
CA SER A 523 21.50 -12.70 15.14
C SER A 523 22.21 -11.38 14.82
N ALA A 524 23.53 -11.39 14.74
CA ALA A 524 24.33 -10.22 14.37
C ALA A 524 23.91 -9.58 13.03
N THR A 525 23.53 -10.39 12.02
CA THR A 525 23.04 -9.89 10.73
C THR A 525 21.77 -9.03 10.85
N HIS A 526 20.78 -9.50 11.62
CA HIS A 526 19.56 -8.73 11.83
C HIS A 526 19.80 -7.49 12.72
N ARG A 527 20.71 -7.56 13.71
CA ARG A 527 21.12 -6.36 14.46
C ARG A 527 21.82 -5.34 13.58
N MET A 528 22.64 -5.79 12.63
CA MET A 528 23.26 -4.92 11.62
C MET A 528 22.22 -4.21 10.77
N MET A 529 21.19 -4.93 10.33
CA MET A 529 20.06 -4.33 9.61
C MET A 529 19.28 -3.33 10.48
N ALA A 530 19.11 -3.61 11.79
CA ALA A 530 18.49 -2.66 12.71
C ALA A 530 19.34 -1.38 12.88
N ALA A 531 20.66 -1.52 12.98
CA ALA A 531 21.60 -0.39 13.03
C ALA A 531 21.54 0.44 11.73
N PHE A 532 21.46 -0.22 10.56
CA PHE A 532 21.23 0.44 9.28
C PHE A 532 19.92 1.22 9.26
N VAL A 533 18.80 0.60 9.67
CA VAL A 533 17.49 1.26 9.72
C VAL A 533 17.51 2.48 10.62
N LEU A 534 18.14 2.38 11.80
CA LEU A 534 18.30 3.51 12.72
C LEU A 534 19.18 4.61 12.11
N ALA A 535 20.27 4.24 11.43
CA ALA A 535 21.15 5.18 10.74
C ALA A 535 20.42 5.94 9.62
N GLU A 536 19.49 5.30 8.92
CA GLU A 536 18.62 5.95 7.94
C GLU A 536 17.57 6.85 8.61
N ILE A 537 16.94 6.40 9.71
CA ILE A 537 15.93 7.21 10.45
C ILE A 537 16.49 8.57 10.90
N VAL A 538 17.76 8.61 11.32
CA VAL A 538 18.42 9.83 11.82
C VAL A 538 19.15 10.60 10.72
N HIS A 539 19.23 10.08 9.50
CA HIS A 539 20.00 10.71 8.43
C HIS A 539 19.35 12.00 7.95
N ARG A 540 19.98 13.14 8.24
CA ARG A 540 19.48 14.49 7.85
C ARG A 540 18.03 14.72 8.31
N ASN A 541 17.68 14.18 9.48
CA ASN A 541 16.34 14.23 10.05
C ASN A 541 16.38 14.63 11.53
N PRO A 542 16.29 15.94 11.86
CA PRO A 542 16.37 16.42 13.24
C PRO A 542 15.35 15.80 14.18
N ALA A 543 14.11 15.61 13.71
CA ALA A 543 13.06 14.96 14.51
C ALA A 543 13.40 13.49 14.82
N GLY A 544 14.03 12.79 13.88
CA GLY A 544 14.53 11.43 14.08
C GLY A 544 15.73 11.38 15.03
N GLN A 545 16.68 12.31 14.91
CA GLN A 545 17.82 12.44 15.82
C GLN A 545 17.34 12.66 17.25
N GLU A 546 16.43 13.61 17.47
CA GLU A 546 15.88 13.90 18.79
C GLU A 546 15.10 12.70 19.38
N ALA A 547 14.21 12.09 18.59
CA ALA A 547 13.41 10.94 19.05
C ALA A 547 14.29 9.74 19.44
N CYS A 548 15.33 9.44 18.66
CA CYS A 548 16.28 8.38 18.96
C CYS A 548 17.18 8.73 20.16
N LEU A 549 17.59 10.00 20.31
CA LEU A 549 18.40 10.46 21.44
C LEU A 549 17.64 10.32 22.77
N GLN A 550 16.35 10.68 22.81
CA GLN A 550 15.48 10.50 23.98
C GLN A 550 15.36 9.01 24.40
N ARG A 551 15.69 8.08 23.51
CA ARG A 551 15.69 6.63 23.75
C ARG A 551 17.10 6.06 23.87
N ASN A 552 18.09 6.89 24.20
CA ASN A 552 19.48 6.50 24.48
C ASN A 552 20.19 5.78 23.34
N ILE A 553 19.91 6.13 22.07
CA ILE A 553 20.57 5.50 20.90
C ILE A 553 22.11 5.50 20.99
N VAL A 554 22.71 6.53 21.60
CA VAL A 554 24.17 6.66 21.76
C VAL A 554 24.70 5.53 22.65
N SER A 555 24.23 5.44 23.90
CA SER A 555 24.63 4.36 24.82
C SER A 555 24.33 2.98 24.25
N ILE A 556 23.15 2.79 23.65
CA ILE A 556 22.78 1.51 23.01
C ILE A 556 23.75 1.13 21.89
N GLY A 557 24.15 2.09 21.06
CA GLY A 557 25.11 1.88 19.98
C GLY A 557 26.50 1.53 20.52
N LEU A 558 26.98 2.25 21.53
CA LEU A 558 28.27 1.98 22.16
C LEU A 558 28.32 0.58 22.79
N ASP A 559 27.26 0.15 23.47
CA ASP A 559 27.16 -1.21 24.03
C ASP A 559 27.31 -2.31 22.96
N GLN A 560 26.93 -2.03 21.70
CA GLN A 560 27.13 -2.99 20.60
C GLN A 560 28.57 -3.05 20.09
N LEU A 561 29.40 -2.02 20.33
CA LEU A 561 30.81 -2.04 19.95
C LEU A 561 31.63 -2.95 20.87
N ASP A 562 31.25 -3.01 22.15
CA ASP A 562 31.94 -3.74 23.22
C ASP A 562 31.59 -5.24 23.30
N ASN A 563 30.49 -5.65 22.67
CA ASN A 563 29.94 -6.99 22.89
C ASN A 563 30.76 -8.07 22.14
N GLU A 564 31.40 -8.97 22.88
CA GLU A 564 32.27 -10.04 22.34
C GLU A 564 31.54 -10.99 21.38
N ILE A 565 30.23 -11.24 21.58
CA ILE A 565 29.42 -12.10 20.68
C ILE A 565 29.17 -11.39 19.32
N VAL A 566 29.21 -10.05 19.32
CA VAL A 566 29.09 -9.17 18.15
C VAL A 566 30.44 -8.94 17.46
N ALA A 567 31.56 -9.21 18.14
CA ALA A 567 32.92 -9.02 17.61
C ALA A 567 33.21 -9.81 16.33
N SER A 568 32.46 -10.89 16.06
CA SER A 568 32.59 -11.71 14.85
C SER A 568 32.03 -11.07 13.57
N THR A 569 31.27 -9.96 13.66
CA THR A 569 30.61 -9.36 12.48
C THR A 569 31.09 -7.91 12.25
N PRO A 570 32.13 -7.70 11.41
CA PRO A 570 32.65 -6.37 11.07
C PRO A 570 31.59 -5.38 10.58
N LYS A 571 30.61 -5.87 9.81
CA LYS A 571 29.52 -5.05 9.26
C LYS A 571 28.61 -4.44 10.33
N LEU A 572 28.43 -5.09 11.48
CA LEU A 572 27.63 -4.53 12.57
C LEU A 572 28.37 -3.33 13.20
N LYS A 573 29.66 -3.48 13.49
CA LYS A 573 30.51 -2.37 13.97
C LYS A 573 30.52 -1.19 12.99
N GLN A 574 30.64 -1.49 11.69
CA GLN A 574 30.57 -0.49 10.63
C GLN A 574 29.26 0.32 10.69
N TRP A 575 28.10 -0.34 10.69
CA TRP A 575 26.81 0.35 10.68
C TRP A 575 26.48 1.04 12.00
N VAL A 576 26.97 0.52 13.14
CA VAL A 576 26.85 1.20 14.44
C VAL A 576 27.67 2.49 14.44
N ALA A 577 28.91 2.46 13.97
CA ALA A 577 29.75 3.67 13.87
C ALA A 577 29.14 4.71 12.91
N ILE A 578 28.61 4.29 11.76
CA ILE A 578 27.86 5.17 10.84
C ILE A 578 26.61 5.75 11.52
N CYS A 579 25.84 4.92 12.23
CA CYS A 579 24.64 5.34 12.94
C CYS A 579 24.97 6.43 13.97
N LEU A 580 25.95 6.18 14.83
CA LEU A 580 26.44 7.13 15.82
C LEU A 580 26.91 8.43 15.16
N GLY A 581 27.72 8.33 14.09
CA GLY A 581 28.17 9.48 13.30
C GLY A 581 27.02 10.35 12.79
N ARG A 582 25.94 9.73 12.30
CA ARG A 582 24.74 10.43 11.81
C ARG A 582 23.88 11.01 12.95
N VAL A 583 23.84 10.37 14.12
CA VAL A 583 23.06 10.84 15.28
C VAL A 583 23.51 12.23 15.74
N TRP A 584 24.81 12.49 15.78
CA TRP A 584 25.35 13.79 16.22
C TRP A 584 25.76 14.74 15.08
N THR A 585 25.63 14.33 13.82
CA THR A 585 25.91 15.22 12.68
C THR A 585 25.00 16.44 12.75
N ASN A 586 25.59 17.63 12.88
CA ASN A 586 24.90 18.92 13.01
C ASN A 586 23.88 18.94 14.17
N TYR A 587 24.14 18.21 15.26
CA TYR A 587 23.24 18.15 16.42
C TYR A 587 23.99 18.05 17.76
N ASP A 588 24.15 19.19 18.44
CA ASP A 588 24.94 19.30 19.67
C ASP A 588 24.38 18.50 20.85
N GLY A 589 23.05 18.39 20.97
CA GLY A 589 22.43 17.62 22.03
C GLY A 589 22.91 16.16 22.05
N ALA A 590 23.03 15.57 20.86
CA ALA A 590 23.58 14.22 20.68
C ALA A 590 25.09 14.18 20.86
N ARG A 591 25.83 15.16 20.34
CA ARG A 591 27.29 15.26 20.52
C ARG A 591 27.66 15.28 22.00
N TRP A 592 27.03 16.13 22.80
CA TRP A 592 27.27 16.22 24.24
C TRP A 592 26.85 14.96 25.00
N ARG A 593 25.84 14.23 24.54
CA ARG A 593 25.57 12.88 25.07
C ARG A 593 26.72 11.94 24.76
N GLY A 594 27.25 11.96 23.54
CA GLY A 594 28.43 11.18 23.14
C GLY A 594 29.68 11.53 23.94
N VAL A 595 29.91 12.81 24.30
CA VAL A 595 31.01 13.21 25.20
C VAL A 595 30.86 12.56 26.57
N ARG A 596 29.66 12.63 27.17
CA ARG A 596 29.38 12.02 28.48
C ARG A 596 29.56 10.51 28.48
N ASP A 597 29.21 9.85 27.37
CA ASP A 597 29.32 8.41 27.19
C ASP A 597 30.69 7.97 26.62
N GLN A 598 31.66 8.91 26.52
CA GLN A 598 33.01 8.67 25.97
C GLN A 598 33.04 8.04 24.57
N ALA A 599 32.07 8.39 23.72
CA ALA A 599 31.91 7.81 22.39
C ALA A 599 33.16 7.94 21.51
N HIS A 600 33.85 9.09 21.57
CA HIS A 600 35.07 9.35 20.82
C HIS A 600 36.21 8.40 21.20
N VAL A 601 36.35 8.07 22.49
CA VAL A 601 37.36 7.11 22.98
C VAL A 601 37.07 5.71 22.45
N ARG A 602 35.82 5.27 22.51
CA ARG A 602 35.40 3.95 22.00
C ARG A 602 35.57 3.84 20.48
N LEU A 603 35.39 4.93 19.74
CA LEU A 603 35.64 4.95 18.30
C LEU A 603 37.14 4.90 17.96
N TYR A 604 38.04 5.35 18.85
CA TYR A 604 39.48 5.22 18.62
C TYR A 604 39.93 3.76 18.52
N GLU A 605 39.32 2.87 19.32
CA GLU A 605 39.62 1.43 19.29
C GLU A 605 39.30 0.79 17.92
N LEU A 606 38.40 1.39 17.14
CA LEU A 606 38.03 0.92 15.80
C LEU A 606 39.00 1.39 14.71
N LEU A 607 39.91 2.33 14.99
CA LEU A 607 40.86 2.86 14.02
C LEU A 607 41.95 1.86 13.63
N ASP A 608 42.24 0.87 14.47
CA ASP A 608 43.19 -0.21 14.20
C ASP A 608 42.51 -1.52 13.75
N HIS A 609 41.21 -1.48 13.47
CA HIS A 609 40.44 -2.67 13.11
C HIS A 609 40.93 -3.28 11.77
N PRO A 610 40.99 -4.62 11.61
CA PRO A 610 41.55 -5.26 10.39
C PRO A 610 40.79 -4.90 9.11
N HIS A 611 39.48 -4.71 9.19
CA HIS A 611 38.64 -4.35 8.04
C HIS A 611 38.65 -2.82 7.76
N PRO A 612 39.07 -2.38 6.56
CA PRO A 612 39.10 -0.96 6.20
C PRO A 612 37.74 -0.26 6.26
N GLU A 613 36.63 -0.97 6.02
CA GLU A 613 35.28 -0.41 6.09
C GLU A 613 34.91 0.02 7.52
N VAL A 614 35.38 -0.72 8.53
CA VAL A 614 35.17 -0.39 9.94
C VAL A 614 36.01 0.83 10.31
N ARG A 615 37.29 0.86 9.90
CA ARG A 615 38.16 2.02 10.11
C ARG A 615 37.58 3.28 9.46
N ALA A 616 37.14 3.20 8.21
CA ALA A 616 36.49 4.31 7.51
C ALA A 616 35.24 4.80 8.25
N SER A 617 34.39 3.89 8.75
CA SER A 617 33.21 4.28 9.53
C SER A 617 33.54 4.95 10.86
N ALA A 618 34.64 4.56 11.50
CA ALA A 618 35.13 5.20 12.72
C ALA A 618 35.68 6.61 12.44
N VAL A 619 36.46 6.77 11.36
CA VAL A 619 36.94 8.08 10.88
C VAL A 619 35.78 8.99 10.51
N TYR A 620 34.71 8.47 9.87
CA TYR A 620 33.48 9.21 9.61
C TYR A 620 32.82 9.67 10.91
N GLY A 621 32.60 8.75 11.87
CA GLY A 621 31.96 9.06 13.14
C GLY A 621 32.72 10.11 13.95
N LEU A 622 34.05 10.00 14.00
CA LEU A 622 34.94 10.97 14.65
C LEU A 622 34.95 12.31 13.91
N GLY A 623 35.00 12.29 12.57
CA GLY A 623 34.94 13.50 11.76
C GLY A 623 33.64 14.27 11.93
N THR A 624 32.50 13.58 12.03
CA THR A 624 31.21 14.23 12.30
C THR A 624 31.01 14.64 13.76
N PHE A 625 31.85 14.14 14.67
CA PHE A 625 31.87 14.54 16.07
C PHE A 625 32.56 15.90 16.27
N VAL A 626 33.41 16.30 15.32
CA VAL A 626 34.01 17.63 15.24
C VAL A 626 32.95 18.66 14.82
N ASP A 627 32.91 19.74 15.57
CA ASP A 627 31.88 20.78 15.50
C ASP A 627 32.14 21.84 14.45
N ASN A 628 31.20 22.03 13.52
CA ASN A 628 31.36 23.03 12.47
C ASN A 628 31.22 24.49 12.96
N GLN A 629 30.74 24.77 14.19
CA GLN A 629 30.60 26.15 14.71
C GLN A 629 31.07 26.31 16.18
N PRO A 630 32.37 26.56 16.41
CA PRO A 630 32.90 26.82 17.75
C PRO A 630 32.51 28.19 18.35
N GLU A 631 31.65 28.99 17.70
CA GLU A 631 31.29 30.34 18.14
C GLU A 631 30.55 30.39 19.49
N SER A 632 30.12 29.24 20.03
CA SER A 632 29.58 29.10 21.39
C SER A 632 30.58 28.51 22.40
N GLY A 633 31.78 29.08 22.46
CA GLY A 633 32.57 29.32 23.69
C GLY A 633 32.61 28.25 24.81
N SER A 634 33.16 27.05 24.55
CA SER A 634 33.61 26.16 25.63
C SER A 634 34.99 25.57 25.32
N ASP A 635 35.98 25.87 26.16
CA ASP A 635 37.34 25.29 26.09
C ASP A 635 37.31 23.75 26.03
N HIS A 636 36.30 23.13 26.63
CA HIS A 636 36.11 21.69 26.62
C HIS A 636 35.81 21.15 25.22
N ALA A 637 34.97 21.84 24.43
CA ALA A 637 34.69 21.46 23.05
C ALA A 637 35.93 21.57 22.16
N ALA A 638 36.74 22.62 22.37
CA ALA A 638 37.99 22.82 21.66
C ALA A 638 39.01 21.73 21.99
N HIS A 639 39.14 21.35 23.27
CA HIS A 639 40.03 20.27 23.69
C HIS A 639 39.66 18.93 23.04
N ILE A 640 38.36 18.62 22.96
CA ILE A 640 37.87 17.39 22.30
C ILE A 640 38.17 17.42 20.79
N ASN A 641 37.90 18.54 20.12
CA ASN A 641 38.20 18.67 18.69
C ASN A 641 39.70 18.51 18.41
N GLN A 642 40.55 19.10 19.24
CA GLN A 642 42.00 18.94 19.17
C GLN A 642 42.43 17.48 19.42
N ALA A 643 41.84 16.81 20.41
CA ALA A 643 42.12 15.39 20.69
C ALA A 643 41.74 14.49 19.51
N VAL A 644 40.56 14.69 18.91
CA VAL A 644 40.14 13.96 17.71
C VAL A 644 41.09 14.25 16.54
N GLY A 645 41.45 15.52 16.31
CA GLY A 645 42.40 15.91 15.28
C GLY A 645 43.79 15.28 15.46
N ALA A 646 44.32 15.29 16.68
CA ALA A 646 45.60 14.68 17.03
C ALA A 646 45.61 13.16 16.86
N THR A 647 44.47 12.49 17.06
CA THR A 647 44.33 11.05 16.80
C THR A 647 44.21 10.74 15.30
N LEU A 648 43.49 11.57 14.53
CA LEU A 648 43.25 11.34 13.11
C LEU A 648 44.46 11.70 12.23
N ALA A 649 45.20 12.77 12.53
CA ALA A 649 46.29 13.24 11.69
C ALA A 649 47.41 12.20 11.43
N PRO A 650 47.89 11.42 12.42
CA PRO A 650 48.92 10.40 12.20
C PRO A 650 48.47 9.25 11.28
N LEU A 651 47.16 9.04 11.11
CA LEU A 651 46.65 8.00 10.21
C LEU A 651 46.95 8.31 8.74
N VAL A 652 47.17 9.57 8.37
CA VAL A 652 47.51 9.97 6.98
C VAL A 652 48.76 9.24 6.48
N GLU A 653 49.75 9.04 7.36
CA GLU A 653 51.01 8.39 7.01
C GLU A 653 50.94 6.86 7.01
N ARG A 654 50.05 6.29 7.84
CA ARG A 654 50.00 4.84 8.09
C ARG A 654 48.93 4.11 7.28
N GLU A 655 47.90 4.82 6.79
CA GLU A 655 46.79 4.15 6.11
C GLU A 655 47.01 3.87 4.62
N ALA A 656 46.95 2.59 4.26
CA ALA A 656 47.08 2.14 2.89
C ALA A 656 45.76 2.24 2.11
N SER A 657 44.63 2.00 2.80
CA SER A 657 43.32 1.93 2.15
C SER A 657 42.88 3.29 1.60
N VAL A 658 42.59 3.35 0.30
CA VAL A 658 42.06 4.56 -0.36
C VAL A 658 40.73 4.99 0.26
N LEU A 659 39.85 4.02 0.59
CA LEU A 659 38.58 4.29 1.24
C LEU A 659 38.75 5.08 2.55
N VAL A 660 39.70 4.67 3.39
CA VAL A 660 39.94 5.30 4.69
C VAL A 660 40.59 6.67 4.52
N ARG A 661 41.54 6.81 3.58
CA ARG A 661 42.18 8.11 3.28
C ARG A 661 41.19 9.13 2.72
N CYS A 662 40.25 8.73 1.87
CA CYS A 662 39.21 9.62 1.36
C CYS A 662 38.30 10.14 2.49
N GLU A 663 37.90 9.25 3.42
CA GLU A 663 37.11 9.66 4.58
C GLU A 663 37.92 10.54 5.54
N LEU A 664 39.20 10.22 5.74
CA LEU A 664 40.11 11.01 6.57
C LEU A 664 40.28 12.43 6.04
N ALA A 665 40.46 12.61 4.74
CA ALA A 665 40.49 13.92 4.12
C ALA A 665 39.19 14.70 4.36
N SER A 666 38.04 14.04 4.25
CA SER A 666 36.72 14.62 4.51
C SER A 666 36.53 15.02 5.99
N SER A 667 37.03 14.21 6.92
CA SER A 667 37.00 14.48 8.35
C SER A 667 37.94 15.63 8.75
N LEU A 668 39.16 15.65 8.21
CA LEU A 668 40.13 16.74 8.45
C LEU A 668 39.67 18.07 7.83
N GLN A 669 38.98 18.04 6.68
CA GLN A 669 38.37 19.23 6.10
C GLN A 669 37.41 19.92 7.07
N ARG A 670 36.64 19.14 7.85
CA ARG A 670 35.75 19.71 8.88
C ARG A 670 36.57 20.44 9.93
N LEU A 671 37.62 19.81 10.47
CA LEU A 671 38.51 20.42 11.45
C LEU A 671 39.16 21.71 10.91
N VAL A 672 39.61 21.71 9.65
CA VAL A 672 40.14 22.92 8.99
C VAL A 672 39.08 24.01 8.92
N SER A 673 37.84 23.65 8.57
CA SER A 673 36.73 24.59 8.49
C SER A 673 36.37 25.19 9.87
N CYS A 674 36.54 24.44 10.96
CA CYS A 674 36.35 24.92 12.33
C CYS A 674 37.41 25.94 12.75
N TYR A 675 38.65 25.77 12.28
CA TYR A 675 39.83 26.53 12.72
C TYR A 675 40.50 27.24 11.54
N ASP A 676 39.70 27.75 10.60
CA ASP A 676 40.15 28.30 9.32
C ASP A 676 41.22 29.39 9.50
N SER A 677 41.01 30.31 10.45
CA SER A 677 41.98 31.38 10.76
C SER A 677 43.34 30.84 11.23
N SER A 678 43.35 29.75 12.00
CA SER A 678 44.57 29.14 12.53
C SER A 678 45.32 28.38 11.43
N PHE A 679 44.61 27.63 10.59
CA PHE A 679 45.20 26.93 9.45
C PHE A 679 45.66 27.90 8.36
N ALA A 680 44.96 29.00 8.11
CA ALA A 680 45.39 30.04 7.20
C ALA A 680 46.72 30.66 7.65
N ALA A 681 46.86 31.00 8.94
CA ALA A 681 48.11 31.51 9.48
C ALA A 681 49.29 30.52 9.32
N ILE A 682 49.04 29.22 9.54
CA ILE A 682 50.04 28.16 9.32
C ILE A 682 50.39 28.07 7.83
N ALA A 683 49.40 28.08 6.93
CA ALA A 683 49.62 28.00 5.49
C ALA A 683 50.43 29.20 4.96
N PHE A 684 50.14 30.42 5.44
CA PHE A 684 50.95 31.61 5.10
C PHE A 684 52.41 31.43 5.51
N ARG A 685 52.66 30.92 6.73
CA ARG A 685 54.03 30.65 7.19
C ARG A 685 54.74 29.59 6.37
N PHE A 686 54.06 28.49 6.00
CA PHE A 686 54.63 27.47 5.12
C PHE A 686 55.00 28.04 3.73
N VAL A 687 54.15 28.89 3.16
CA VAL A 687 54.44 29.54 1.87
C VAL A 687 55.59 30.55 1.98
N GLU A 688 55.74 31.22 3.12
CA GLU A 688 56.90 32.08 3.40
C GLU A 688 58.19 31.28 3.58
N GLU A 689 58.12 30.08 4.18
CA GLU A 689 59.27 29.19 4.39
C GLU A 689 59.70 28.44 3.11
N GLU A 690 58.79 28.21 2.16
CA GLU A 690 59.11 27.61 0.85
C GLU A 690 59.66 28.60 -0.19
N LYS A 691 59.54 29.91 0.06
CA LYS A 691 60.13 30.99 -0.78
C LYS A 691 61.57 31.28 -0.37
#